data_AF-A0A6H1UER0-F1
#
_entry.id   AF-A0A6H1UER0-F1
#
_cell.length_a   1.000
_cell.length_b   1.000
_cell.length_c   1.000
_cell.angle_alpha   90.00
_cell.angle_beta   90.00
_cell.angle_gamma   90.00
#
_symmetry.space_group_name_H-M   'P 1'
#
loop_
_entity.id
_entity.type
_entity.pdbx_description
1 polymer ?
#
loop_
_entity_poly.entity_id
_entity_poly.type
_entity_poly.pdbx_seq_one_letter_code
_entity_poly.pdbx_strand_id
1 'polypeptide(L)'
;MMIKKLPIAAALSSLLALSGCGSDSDSNSSPAPATPVDDNGKLHSALEVAVTPKSSLEGTINVYLGRWYPCSDLHREMCTDDAPEVLPLLGLNGEYAKGNADGSYNKKYNRTTVAPAPGADDYTMQIDAADLKSFAAESVRNDIFVAGHYSALDVLLYVASIRDDFEVTLGDFNEEMNTFEFTTSFDANNDGDFDDADDYKDSKNWYAAMLYSGGDAKKSNGIPALEPLYERMDELWVKDSMHLRFQPESDVMVERREQSLKAEVERFNANGGKVVLPELRVLFEGDSSYQVVAQNIEVKPYNLRPDVFQQDVITVLDVVLTAHDEYGVKFGVNFWPTIATNSDVGAYAVTSIDDNRAHGFYGWILYRGEDFTSKDFNFYKPNLEWPLATDLQTNASFASACEFLRDDNGALDDAAAQLCIDEWFNMFGGRNTHRMADTVPMVMPHEYVQFEWFSNMENAWEMAHRNYVPSDSKLIADIDDAIAPLDNTHFGWEIADCGLCHSIDNIHLNGDSPILPSSAEPYFCASCHGSNGAPEGHGEEARCFWCHSNDKLMANHGEASQPMYFDDVECSGTTKAKGINIDGLVGPCADAVKQTSPSWHREIKDIADNSSAYIELELDKRITYGNSDWRTSESFPDPLSCMTCHPNK
;
A
#
# COMPACT_ATOMS: atom_id res chain seq x y z
N MET A 1 44.87 25.40 -23.43
CA MET A 1 45.00 26.82 -23.82
C MET A 1 43.59 27.36 -23.98
N MET A 2 43.20 28.31 -23.12
CA MET A 2 41.83 28.78 -22.90
C MET A 2 41.21 29.43 -24.15
N ILE A 3 39.95 29.11 -24.44
CA ILE A 3 39.03 30.05 -25.10
C ILE A 3 37.76 30.11 -24.25
N LYS A 4 37.53 31.30 -23.69
CA LYS A 4 36.43 31.64 -22.78
C LYS A 4 35.11 31.71 -23.55
N LYS A 5 34.06 31.08 -23.00
CA LYS A 5 32.66 31.29 -23.37
C LYS A 5 32.17 32.64 -22.81
N LEU A 6 31.49 33.43 -23.63
CA LEU A 6 30.74 34.63 -23.24
C LEU A 6 29.31 34.24 -22.85
N PRO A 7 28.66 34.91 -21.89
CA PRO A 7 27.25 34.74 -21.58
C PRO A 7 26.39 35.69 -22.43
N ILE A 8 25.24 35.22 -22.90
CA ILE A 8 24.17 36.07 -23.43
C ILE A 8 23.00 35.99 -22.46
N ALA A 9 22.88 37.03 -21.65
CA ALA A 9 21.65 37.42 -20.98
C ALA A 9 21.30 38.81 -21.51
N ALA A 10 20.17 38.94 -22.19
CA ALA A 10 19.33 40.15 -22.29
C ALA A 10 18.29 39.99 -23.42
N ALA A 11 17.04 39.70 -23.06
CA ALA A 11 15.84 40.31 -23.68
C ALA A 11 14.57 39.71 -23.06
N LEU A 12 14.08 40.31 -21.97
CA LEU A 12 12.71 40.83 -21.86
C LEU A 12 12.50 41.33 -20.41
N SER A 13 12.79 42.60 -20.20
CA SER A 13 12.37 43.35 -19.02
C SER A 13 11.95 44.73 -19.48
N SER A 14 10.67 44.91 -19.76
CA SER A 14 10.04 46.24 -19.88
C SER A 14 8.52 46.10 -19.87
N LEU A 15 7.94 45.97 -18.68
CA LEU A 15 6.57 46.41 -18.35
C LEU A 15 6.37 46.32 -16.84
N LEU A 16 7.02 47.24 -16.11
CA LEU A 16 6.73 47.52 -14.71
C LEU A 16 6.75 49.03 -14.51
N ALA A 17 5.56 49.63 -14.38
CA ALA A 17 5.31 50.76 -13.50
C ALA A 17 3.81 51.10 -13.43
N LEU A 18 3.31 51.14 -12.18
CA LEU A 18 2.15 51.90 -11.67
C LEU A 18 0.78 51.19 -11.56
N SER A 19 0.63 50.45 -10.46
CA SER A 19 -0.41 50.66 -9.43
C SER A 19 0.20 50.08 -8.14
N GLY A 20 0.20 50.71 -6.96
CA GLY A 20 -0.83 51.47 -6.27
C GLY A 20 -1.01 50.74 -4.94
N CYS A 21 -0.36 51.22 -3.86
CA CYS A 21 -0.54 50.65 -2.52
C CYS A 21 -2.01 50.72 -2.11
N GLY A 22 -2.66 49.55 -2.03
CA GLY A 22 -3.97 49.35 -1.41
C GLY A 22 -3.86 48.17 -0.47
N SER A 23 -4.02 48.43 0.83
CA SER A 23 -4.35 47.39 1.81
C SER A 23 -5.76 46.93 1.53
N ASP A 24 -5.95 45.66 1.15
CA ASP A 24 -7.18 44.92 1.40
C ASP A 24 -6.85 43.42 1.39
N SER A 25 -7.34 42.76 2.45
CA SER A 25 -7.40 41.33 2.74
C SER A 25 -7.19 40.36 1.58
N ASP A 26 -6.08 39.61 1.63
CA ASP A 26 -5.89 38.38 0.86
C ASP A 26 -6.91 37.32 1.29
N SER A 27 -7.95 37.14 0.47
CA SER A 27 -8.84 35.98 0.49
C SER A 27 -8.51 35.06 -0.69
N ASN A 28 -7.23 34.70 -0.85
CA ASN A 28 -6.75 33.68 -1.78
C ASN A 28 -6.15 32.48 -1.04
N SER A 29 -6.70 32.15 0.14
CA SER A 29 -6.59 30.78 0.63
C SER A 29 -7.47 29.92 -0.26
N SER A 30 -6.89 28.95 -0.98
CA SER A 30 -7.67 27.80 -1.45
C SER A 30 -8.58 27.37 -0.30
N PRO A 31 -9.89 27.16 -0.55
CA PRO A 31 -10.80 26.75 0.51
C PRO A 31 -10.18 25.55 1.22
N ALA A 32 -10.10 25.61 2.54
CA ALA A 32 -9.60 24.48 3.31
C ALA A 32 -10.37 23.22 2.87
N PRO A 33 -9.68 22.08 2.67
CA PRO A 33 -10.35 20.85 2.25
C PRO A 33 -11.52 20.61 3.20
N ALA A 34 -12.73 20.62 2.66
CA ALA A 34 -13.93 20.34 3.44
C ALA A 34 -13.99 18.84 3.66
N THR A 35 -14.37 18.41 4.85
CA THR A 35 -14.77 17.01 5.07
C THR A 35 -15.89 16.71 4.06
N PRO A 36 -15.82 15.58 3.33
CA PRO A 36 -16.88 15.20 2.43
C PRO A 36 -18.19 15.11 3.21
N VAL A 37 -19.13 15.94 2.81
CA VAL A 37 -20.46 15.98 3.39
C VAL A 37 -21.48 15.68 2.31
N ASP A 38 -22.51 14.93 2.67
CA ASP A 38 -23.71 14.77 1.87
C ASP A 38 -24.36 16.13 1.58
N ASP A 39 -25.39 16.13 0.74
CA ASP A 39 -26.17 17.31 0.37
C ASP A 39 -26.77 18.08 1.57
N ASN A 40 -26.74 17.50 2.78
CA ASN A 40 -27.24 18.08 4.02
C ASN A 40 -26.14 18.53 4.99
N GLY A 41 -24.86 18.45 4.61
CA GLY A 41 -23.75 18.83 5.50
C GLY A 41 -23.37 17.75 6.52
N LYS A 42 -23.81 16.49 6.34
CA LYS A 42 -23.47 15.35 7.20
C LYS A 42 -22.41 14.49 6.53
N LEU A 43 -21.60 13.78 7.32
CA LEU A 43 -20.68 12.78 6.77
C LEU A 43 -21.45 11.81 5.85
N HIS A 44 -20.88 11.49 4.68
CA HIS A 44 -21.47 10.50 3.77
C HIS A 44 -21.71 9.18 4.52
N SER A 45 -22.87 8.56 4.32
CA SER A 45 -23.33 7.42 5.15
C SER A 45 -22.46 6.17 5.07
N ALA A 46 -21.71 5.99 3.97
CA ALA A 46 -20.70 4.94 3.83
C ALA A 46 -19.40 5.18 4.63
N LEU A 47 -19.12 6.42 5.04
CA LEU A 47 -17.89 6.76 5.75
C LEU A 47 -18.08 6.49 7.25
N GLU A 48 -17.25 5.62 7.80
CA GLU A 48 -17.29 5.21 9.21
C GLU A 48 -16.55 6.20 10.12
N VAL A 49 -15.64 6.99 9.56
CA VAL A 49 -14.93 8.06 10.28
C VAL A 49 -14.99 9.37 9.50
N ALA A 50 -15.33 10.45 10.22
CA ALA A 50 -15.22 11.80 9.72
C ALA A 50 -13.74 12.25 9.71
N VAL A 51 -13.05 12.02 8.60
CA VAL A 51 -11.69 12.51 8.38
C VAL A 51 -11.68 13.53 7.25
N THR A 52 -10.90 14.59 7.41
CA THR A 52 -10.45 15.45 6.31
C THR A 52 -9.01 15.05 5.96
N PRO A 53 -8.79 14.27 4.90
CA PRO A 53 -7.45 13.92 4.48
C PRO A 53 -6.61 15.17 4.21
N LYS A 54 -5.34 15.10 4.59
CA LYS A 54 -4.34 16.13 4.33
C LYS A 54 -3.06 15.44 3.91
N SER A 55 -3.05 14.92 2.70
CA SER A 55 -1.82 14.46 2.08
C SER A 55 -0.98 15.66 1.67
N SER A 56 0.32 15.49 1.83
CA SER A 56 1.36 16.37 1.33
C SER A 56 2.50 15.47 0.90
N LEU A 57 3.15 15.78 -0.22
CA LEU A 57 4.36 15.09 -0.65
C LEU A 57 5.56 15.85 -0.07
N GLU A 58 6.10 15.45 1.08
CA GLU A 58 7.20 16.17 1.75
C GLU A 58 8.42 15.29 2.04
N GLY A 59 8.28 13.98 1.91
CA GLY A 59 9.33 13.01 2.15
C GLY A 59 10.17 12.74 0.89
N THR A 60 10.53 11.48 0.72
CA THR A 60 11.39 11.03 -0.36
C THR A 60 10.72 9.96 -1.23
N ILE A 61 11.09 9.88 -2.50
CA ILE A 61 10.64 8.83 -3.42
C ILE A 61 11.83 7.95 -3.75
N ASN A 62 11.66 6.63 -3.69
CA ASN A 62 12.70 5.67 -4.04
C ASN A 62 12.54 5.27 -5.51
N VAL A 63 13.49 5.63 -6.34
CA VAL A 63 13.47 5.36 -7.79
C VAL A 63 14.50 4.32 -8.17
N TYR A 64 14.12 3.43 -9.07
CA TYR A 64 14.97 2.41 -9.67
C TYR A 64 14.92 2.56 -11.20
N LEU A 65 16.06 2.43 -11.87
CA LEU A 65 16.15 2.40 -13.33
C LEU A 65 16.49 0.99 -13.83
N GLY A 66 15.93 0.65 -14.99
CA GLY A 66 16.14 -0.65 -15.63
C GLY A 66 15.36 -1.79 -14.99
N ARG A 67 15.40 -2.94 -15.65
CA ARG A 67 14.70 -4.15 -15.19
C ARG A 67 15.43 -4.79 -14.01
N TRP A 68 14.71 -5.58 -13.21
CA TRP A 68 15.32 -6.38 -12.15
C TRP A 68 15.07 -7.86 -12.36
N TYR A 69 16.14 -8.64 -12.21
CA TYR A 69 16.06 -10.08 -12.14
C TYR A 69 16.89 -10.60 -10.97
N PRO A 70 16.58 -11.80 -10.45
CA PRO A 70 17.47 -12.50 -9.54
C PRO A 70 18.82 -12.77 -10.21
N CYS A 71 19.92 -12.47 -9.51
CA CYS A 71 21.27 -12.86 -9.95
C CYS A 71 21.31 -14.36 -10.23
N SER A 72 21.64 -14.74 -11.46
CA SER A 72 21.65 -16.13 -11.94
C SER A 72 22.52 -16.24 -13.19
N ASP A 73 22.72 -17.47 -13.69
CA ASP A 73 23.43 -17.67 -14.96
C ASP A 73 22.69 -17.03 -16.16
N LEU A 74 21.37 -16.81 -16.05
CA LEU A 74 20.56 -16.12 -17.07
C LEU A 74 20.66 -14.59 -16.97
N HIS A 75 20.92 -14.07 -15.77
CA HIS A 75 20.98 -12.64 -15.47
C HIS A 75 22.24 -12.31 -14.68
N ARG A 76 23.39 -12.47 -15.33
CA ARG A 76 24.70 -12.28 -14.71
C ARG A 76 25.05 -10.80 -14.53
N GLU A 77 24.47 -9.94 -15.35
CA GLU A 77 24.48 -8.48 -15.23
C GLU A 77 23.88 -8.00 -13.90
N MET A 78 22.96 -8.77 -13.31
CA MET A 78 22.37 -8.49 -12.00
C MET A 78 23.28 -8.94 -10.84
N CYS A 79 24.41 -9.60 -11.13
CA CYS A 79 25.31 -10.11 -10.12
C CYS A 79 26.42 -9.13 -9.74
N THR A 80 26.80 -9.12 -8.47
CA THR A 80 27.97 -8.43 -7.94
C THR A 80 29.25 -9.13 -8.39
N ASP A 81 30.39 -8.42 -8.37
CA ASP A 81 31.67 -8.97 -8.81
C ASP A 81 32.18 -10.13 -7.94
N ASP A 82 31.69 -10.27 -6.71
CA ASP A 82 32.01 -11.35 -5.78
C ASP A 82 31.09 -12.59 -5.94
N ALA A 83 30.18 -12.57 -6.91
CA ALA A 83 29.35 -13.71 -7.26
C ALA A 83 30.23 -14.90 -7.73
N PRO A 84 29.92 -16.15 -7.32
CA PRO A 84 30.70 -17.31 -7.71
C PRO A 84 30.66 -17.53 -9.24
N GLU A 85 31.68 -18.20 -9.78
CA GLU A 85 31.78 -18.45 -11.22
C GLU A 85 30.59 -19.28 -11.75
N VAL A 86 30.12 -20.22 -10.94
CA VAL A 86 28.91 -21.01 -11.20
C VAL A 86 27.81 -20.51 -10.29
N LEU A 87 26.78 -19.90 -10.87
CA LEU A 87 25.59 -19.49 -10.14
C LEU A 87 24.58 -20.64 -10.11
N PRO A 88 23.73 -20.74 -9.09
CA PRO A 88 22.68 -21.73 -9.10
C PRO A 88 21.76 -21.51 -10.32
N LEU A 89 21.45 -22.60 -11.02
CA LEU A 89 20.42 -22.60 -12.06
C LEU A 89 19.06 -22.32 -11.39
N LEU A 90 18.28 -21.43 -12.01
CA LEU A 90 16.87 -21.25 -11.66
C LEU A 90 16.10 -22.50 -12.14
N GLY A 91 15.44 -23.21 -11.23
CA GLY A 91 14.51 -24.30 -11.55
C GLY A 91 14.96 -25.74 -11.24
N LEU A 92 14.20 -26.39 -10.35
CA LEU A 92 13.87 -27.81 -10.17
C LEU A 92 14.76 -28.84 -10.91
N ASN A 93 15.94 -29.11 -10.37
CA ASN A 93 16.42 -30.48 -10.03
C ASN A 93 17.90 -30.48 -9.63
N GLY A 94 18.18 -30.43 -8.32
CA GLY A 94 19.49 -30.83 -7.80
C GLY A 94 19.86 -30.20 -6.46
N GLU A 95 19.32 -30.73 -5.37
CA GLU A 95 19.76 -30.53 -3.97
C GLU A 95 19.82 -29.10 -3.37
N TYR A 96 19.57 -28.03 -4.13
CA TYR A 96 19.42 -26.65 -3.61
C TYR A 96 18.17 -25.92 -4.14
N ALA A 97 17.16 -26.70 -4.55
CA ALA A 97 15.91 -26.24 -5.17
C ALA A 97 14.64 -26.71 -4.40
N LYS A 98 14.78 -26.87 -3.09
CA LYS A 98 13.78 -26.25 -2.22
C LYS A 98 14.37 -24.88 -2.00
N GLY A 99 13.56 -23.81 -2.01
CA GLY A 99 14.00 -22.58 -1.35
C GLY A 99 14.73 -23.00 -0.08
N ASN A 100 15.97 -22.55 0.09
CA ASN A 100 16.65 -22.76 1.37
C ASN A 100 15.65 -22.37 2.47
N ALA A 101 15.79 -22.89 3.68
CA ALA A 101 14.82 -22.60 4.75
C ALA A 101 14.61 -21.07 5.02
N ASP A 102 15.39 -20.23 4.35
CA ASP A 102 15.39 -18.76 4.28
C ASP A 102 14.63 -18.11 3.08
N GLY A 103 14.11 -18.88 2.12
CA GLY A 103 13.41 -18.32 0.95
C GLY A 103 14.29 -17.43 0.05
N SER A 104 15.61 -17.55 0.13
CA SER A 104 16.54 -16.78 -0.69
C SER A 104 16.69 -17.41 -2.08
N TYR A 105 16.23 -16.70 -3.12
CA TYR A 105 16.87 -16.77 -4.44
C TYR A 105 18.36 -16.37 -4.25
N ASN A 106 19.22 -16.46 -5.26
CA ASN A 106 20.62 -16.00 -5.14
C ASN A 106 20.75 -14.46 -5.08
N LYS A 107 19.98 -13.85 -4.18
CA LYS A 107 19.91 -12.43 -3.88
C LYS A 107 21.18 -11.95 -3.21
N LYS A 108 21.89 -12.78 -2.45
CA LYS A 108 23.14 -12.39 -1.78
C LYS A 108 24.12 -11.67 -2.71
N TYR A 109 24.21 -12.13 -3.96
CA TYR A 109 25.07 -11.56 -4.98
C TYR A 109 24.32 -10.63 -5.93
N ASN A 110 23.11 -10.18 -5.62
CA ASN A 110 22.37 -9.27 -6.48
C ASN A 110 22.88 -7.84 -6.24
N ARG A 111 23.11 -7.09 -7.32
CA ARG A 111 23.55 -5.68 -7.25
C ARG A 111 22.58 -4.77 -6.50
N THR A 112 21.32 -5.17 -6.38
CA THR A 112 20.29 -4.39 -5.65
C THR A 112 20.25 -4.67 -4.14
N THR A 113 20.89 -5.74 -3.66
CA THR A 113 20.92 -6.09 -2.22
C THR A 113 22.23 -5.70 -1.55
N VAL A 114 23.26 -5.38 -2.34
CA VAL A 114 24.56 -4.90 -1.86
C VAL A 114 24.76 -3.49 -2.42
N ALA A 115 25.35 -2.58 -1.64
CA ALA A 115 25.77 -1.28 -2.18
C ALA A 115 26.59 -1.52 -3.47
N PRO A 116 26.32 -0.80 -4.57
CA PRO A 116 27.04 -1.01 -5.83
C PRO A 116 28.55 -0.93 -5.59
N ALA A 117 29.30 -1.73 -6.35
CA ALA A 117 30.76 -1.71 -6.27
C ALA A 117 31.26 -0.27 -6.53
N PRO A 118 32.31 0.21 -5.84
CA PRO A 118 32.81 1.57 -6.03
C PRO A 118 33.10 1.87 -7.51
N GLY A 119 32.31 2.78 -8.10
CA GLY A 119 32.43 3.19 -9.51
C GLY A 119 31.39 2.60 -10.47
N ALA A 120 30.47 1.74 -10.01
CA ALA A 120 29.24 1.45 -10.74
C ALA A 120 28.20 2.51 -10.39
N ASP A 121 27.58 3.12 -11.40
CA ASP A 121 26.50 4.07 -11.16
C ASP A 121 25.29 3.34 -10.56
N ASP A 122 24.79 3.90 -9.46
CA ASP A 122 23.65 3.36 -8.75
C ASP A 122 22.40 3.61 -9.60
N TYR A 123 21.78 2.54 -10.12
CA TYR A 123 20.46 2.62 -10.74
C TYR A 123 19.35 2.81 -9.70
N THR A 124 19.71 2.95 -8.43
CA THR A 124 18.81 3.33 -7.35
C THR A 124 19.10 4.77 -6.93
N MET A 125 18.04 5.54 -6.69
CA MET A 125 18.14 6.91 -6.19
C MET A 125 16.99 7.25 -5.26
N GLN A 126 17.26 8.17 -4.35
CA GLN A 126 16.27 8.75 -3.47
C GLN A 126 16.07 10.21 -3.88
N ILE A 127 14.83 10.55 -4.21
CA ILE A 127 14.44 11.88 -4.70
C ILE A 127 13.71 12.59 -3.57
N ASP A 128 14.21 13.76 -3.15
CA ASP A 128 13.52 14.61 -2.20
C ASP A 128 12.31 15.29 -2.88
N ALA A 129 11.14 15.25 -2.24
CA ALA A 129 9.93 15.88 -2.76
C ALA A 129 10.10 17.39 -3.03
N ALA A 130 10.95 18.06 -2.24
CA ALA A 130 11.27 19.47 -2.42
C ALA A 130 11.97 19.75 -3.77
N ASP A 131 12.78 18.82 -4.26
CA ASP A 131 13.47 18.97 -5.54
C ASP A 131 12.49 18.78 -6.70
N LEU A 132 11.59 17.79 -6.60
CA LEU A 132 10.51 17.61 -7.58
C LEU A 132 9.60 18.85 -7.68
N LYS A 133 9.23 19.44 -6.54
CA LYS A 133 8.47 20.70 -6.47
C LYS A 133 9.22 21.90 -7.06
N SER A 134 10.54 21.89 -6.96
CA SER A 134 11.40 22.95 -7.51
C SER A 134 11.57 22.79 -9.03
N PHE A 135 11.56 21.54 -9.52
CA PHE A 135 11.63 21.21 -10.94
C PHE A 135 10.34 21.61 -11.68
N ALA A 136 9.18 21.24 -11.14
CA ALA A 136 7.88 21.52 -11.75
C ALA A 136 6.90 22.07 -10.71
N ALA A 137 6.29 23.22 -10.99
CA ALA A 137 5.32 23.84 -10.09
C ALA A 137 4.00 23.04 -9.98
N GLU A 138 3.64 22.33 -11.06
CA GLU A 138 2.43 21.51 -11.18
C GLU A 138 2.78 20.23 -11.95
N SER A 139 1.96 19.19 -11.79
CA SER A 139 2.03 17.98 -12.60
C SER A 139 1.75 18.26 -14.08
N VAL A 140 2.30 17.44 -14.98
CA VAL A 140 1.89 17.41 -16.40
C VAL A 140 0.40 17.10 -16.57
N ARG A 141 -0.22 16.41 -15.61
CA ARG A 141 -1.67 16.20 -15.50
C ARG A 141 -2.26 17.11 -14.43
N ASN A 142 -2.10 18.42 -14.58
CA ASN A 142 -2.71 19.42 -13.68
C ASN A 142 -4.24 19.48 -13.78
N ASP A 143 -4.83 18.78 -14.75
CA ASP A 143 -6.26 18.46 -14.82
C ASP A 143 -6.69 17.40 -13.80
N ILE A 144 -5.77 16.54 -13.35
CA ILE A 144 -6.01 15.52 -12.33
C ILE A 144 -5.49 15.96 -10.97
N PHE A 145 -4.24 16.44 -10.88
CA PHE A 145 -3.57 16.71 -9.62
C PHE A 145 -3.65 18.18 -9.23
N VAL A 146 -3.83 18.46 -7.94
CA VAL A 146 -3.63 19.81 -7.38
C VAL A 146 -2.13 20.14 -7.30
N ALA A 147 -1.81 21.42 -7.19
CA ALA A 147 -0.42 21.88 -7.08
C ALA A 147 0.31 21.21 -5.90
N GLY A 148 1.56 20.80 -6.12
CA GLY A 148 2.37 20.07 -5.13
C GLY A 148 2.17 18.56 -5.10
N HIS A 149 1.25 18.02 -5.92
CA HIS A 149 1.08 16.59 -6.16
C HIS A 149 1.47 16.22 -7.59
N TYR A 150 2.01 15.01 -7.75
CA TYR A 150 2.67 14.57 -8.98
C TYR A 150 2.32 13.11 -9.31
N SER A 151 2.42 12.80 -10.59
CA SER A 151 2.33 11.46 -11.15
C SER A 151 3.70 10.79 -11.24
N ALA A 152 3.73 9.49 -11.53
CA ALA A 152 5.00 8.81 -11.79
C ALA A 152 5.67 9.29 -13.10
N LEU A 153 4.91 9.80 -14.07
CA LEU A 153 5.49 10.44 -15.25
C LEU A 153 6.26 11.73 -14.88
N ASP A 154 5.77 12.52 -13.93
CA ASP A 154 6.49 13.71 -13.46
C ASP A 154 7.83 13.33 -12.81
N VAL A 155 7.84 12.24 -12.03
CA VAL A 155 9.08 11.71 -11.44
C VAL A 155 10.04 11.25 -12.53
N LEU A 156 9.55 10.55 -13.55
CA LEU A 156 10.37 10.11 -14.69
C LEU A 156 11.03 11.31 -15.41
N LEU A 157 10.26 12.38 -15.66
CA LEU A 157 10.77 13.60 -16.29
C LEU A 157 11.80 14.31 -15.41
N TYR A 158 11.60 14.32 -14.09
CA TYR A 158 12.58 14.87 -13.16
C TYR A 158 13.88 14.04 -13.15
N VAL A 159 13.79 12.70 -13.14
CA VAL A 159 14.96 11.82 -13.23
C VAL A 159 15.78 12.11 -14.49
N ALA A 160 15.12 12.26 -15.64
CA ALA A 160 15.78 12.64 -16.89
C ALA A 160 16.40 14.04 -16.88
N SER A 161 15.98 14.92 -15.96
CA SER A 161 16.56 16.26 -15.82
C SER A 161 17.84 16.30 -14.98
N ILE A 162 18.09 15.27 -14.16
CA ILE A 162 19.23 15.19 -13.24
C ILE A 162 20.26 14.14 -13.63
N ARG A 163 19.99 13.36 -14.68
CA ARG A 163 20.85 12.30 -15.19
C ARG A 163 21.30 12.63 -16.61
N ASP A 164 22.60 12.50 -16.86
CA ASP A 164 23.19 12.71 -18.18
C ASP A 164 23.09 11.45 -19.07
N ASP A 165 22.90 10.28 -18.45
CA ASP A 165 22.82 8.95 -19.08
C ASP A 165 21.37 8.50 -19.33
N PHE A 166 20.37 9.34 -19.02
CA PHE A 166 18.96 9.00 -19.12
C PHE A 166 18.14 10.18 -19.67
N GLU A 167 17.66 10.05 -20.91
CA GLU A 167 16.87 11.07 -21.58
C GLU A 167 15.42 10.63 -21.75
N VAL A 168 14.49 11.57 -21.56
CA VAL A 168 13.06 11.34 -21.83
C VAL A 168 12.55 12.46 -22.74
N THR A 169 11.98 12.06 -23.88
CA THR A 169 11.28 12.98 -24.78
C THR A 169 9.78 12.82 -24.58
N LEU A 170 9.16 13.82 -23.95
CA LEU A 170 7.70 13.89 -23.81
C LEU A 170 7.07 14.23 -25.16
N GLY A 171 6.15 13.37 -25.61
CA GLY A 171 5.35 13.57 -26.80
C GLY A 171 4.06 14.35 -26.52
N ASP A 172 3.16 14.32 -27.51
CA ASP A 172 1.83 14.92 -27.38
C ASP A 172 0.91 14.02 -26.52
N PHE A 173 -0.17 14.63 -26.01
CA PHE A 173 -1.23 13.88 -25.34
C PHE A 173 -1.99 13.02 -26.36
N ASN A 174 -2.07 11.72 -26.12
CA ASN A 174 -2.78 10.78 -26.99
C ASN A 174 -4.23 10.62 -26.54
N GLU A 175 -5.18 11.18 -27.30
CA GLU A 175 -6.62 11.11 -27.02
C GLU A 175 -7.19 9.69 -27.12
N GLU A 176 -6.60 8.78 -27.91
CA GLU A 176 -7.05 7.39 -28.04
C GLU A 176 -6.73 6.55 -26.79
N MET A 177 -5.74 6.97 -26.00
CA MET A 177 -5.33 6.31 -24.77
C MET A 177 -5.52 7.15 -23.52
N ASN A 178 -5.84 8.45 -23.67
CA ASN A 178 -5.96 9.45 -22.61
C ASN A 178 -4.71 9.57 -21.72
N THR A 179 -3.52 9.52 -22.33
CA THR A 179 -2.22 9.62 -21.63
C THR A 179 -1.21 10.34 -22.51
N PHE A 180 -0.19 10.94 -21.92
CA PHE A 180 0.98 11.40 -22.67
C PHE A 180 1.80 10.23 -23.22
N GLU A 181 2.24 10.34 -24.47
CA GLU A 181 3.29 9.48 -25.03
C GLU A 181 4.67 10.01 -24.67
N PHE A 182 5.66 9.12 -24.58
CA PHE A 182 7.05 9.51 -24.40
C PHE A 182 7.98 8.44 -24.99
N THR A 183 9.22 8.82 -25.23
CA THR A 183 10.32 7.90 -25.51
C THR A 183 11.44 8.11 -24.51
N THR A 184 12.19 7.04 -24.25
CA THR A 184 13.33 7.03 -23.34
C THR A 184 14.58 6.57 -24.07
N SER A 185 15.67 7.31 -23.89
CA SER A 185 17.02 6.85 -24.21
C SER A 185 17.79 6.63 -22.92
N PHE A 186 18.46 5.49 -22.77
CA PHE A 186 19.21 5.12 -21.58
C PHE A 186 20.52 4.47 -21.97
N ASP A 187 21.61 5.11 -21.58
CA ASP A 187 22.99 4.60 -21.67
C ASP A 187 23.18 3.64 -20.49
N ALA A 188 22.77 2.39 -20.70
CA ALA A 188 22.75 1.39 -19.65
C ALA A 188 24.17 0.93 -19.31
N ASN A 189 25.10 0.99 -20.26
CA ASN A 189 26.48 0.55 -20.06
C ASN A 189 27.45 1.68 -19.66
N ASN A 190 26.98 2.92 -19.66
CA ASN A 190 27.68 4.15 -19.28
C ASN A 190 28.94 4.43 -20.10
N ASP A 191 28.88 4.17 -21.42
CA ASP A 191 30.00 4.43 -22.32
C ASP A 191 29.96 5.83 -22.95
N GLY A 192 28.88 6.58 -22.71
CA GLY A 192 28.67 7.95 -23.14
C GLY A 192 28.01 8.09 -24.52
N ASP A 193 27.48 7.01 -25.09
CA ASP A 193 26.48 7.06 -26.16
C ASP A 193 25.18 6.33 -25.77
N PHE A 194 24.25 6.18 -26.70
CA PHE A 194 22.92 5.59 -26.45
C PHE A 194 22.60 4.55 -27.52
N ASP A 195 23.55 4.15 -28.36
CA ASP A 195 23.27 3.46 -29.62
C ASP A 195 24.02 2.17 -29.89
N ASP A 196 24.64 1.64 -28.85
CA ASP A 196 25.37 0.39 -28.90
C ASP A 196 24.54 -0.80 -28.35
N ALA A 197 25.22 -1.93 -28.11
CA ALA A 197 24.57 -3.13 -27.61
C ALA A 197 24.38 -3.01 -26.09
N ASP A 198 23.17 -3.31 -25.61
CA ASP A 198 22.71 -3.21 -24.23
C ASP A 198 22.10 -1.85 -23.83
N ASP A 199 22.14 -0.86 -24.73
CA ASP A 199 21.52 0.45 -24.58
C ASP A 199 20.09 0.56 -25.13
N TYR A 200 19.41 1.64 -24.75
CA TYR A 200 18.08 1.98 -25.25
C TYR A 200 18.11 3.35 -25.92
N LYS A 201 17.56 3.42 -27.14
CA LYS A 201 17.44 4.68 -27.90
C LYS A 201 16.02 4.93 -28.34
N ASP A 202 15.47 6.08 -27.94
CA ASP A 202 14.11 6.50 -28.30
C ASP A 202 13.06 5.40 -28.08
N SER A 203 13.24 4.60 -27.03
CA SER A 203 12.40 3.44 -26.74
C SER A 203 11.06 3.88 -26.19
N LYS A 204 9.97 3.38 -26.79
CA LYS A 204 8.59 3.59 -26.33
C LYS A 204 8.18 2.65 -25.20
N ASN A 205 9.04 1.69 -24.87
CA ASN A 205 8.63 0.56 -24.05
C ASN A 205 8.94 0.78 -22.57
N TRP A 206 9.35 1.98 -22.18
CA TRP A 206 9.63 2.27 -20.79
C TRP A 206 8.33 2.52 -20.02
N TYR A 207 8.21 1.92 -18.83
CA TYR A 207 7.05 2.13 -17.98
C TYR A 207 7.38 2.00 -16.49
N ALA A 208 6.42 2.40 -15.65
CA ALA A 208 6.52 2.29 -14.21
C ALA A 208 6.03 0.92 -13.70
N ALA A 209 6.80 0.34 -12.78
CA ALA A 209 6.34 -0.61 -11.80
C ALA A 209 6.40 0.04 -10.41
N MET A 210 5.48 -0.30 -9.51
CA MET A 210 5.36 0.42 -8.24
C MET A 210 5.17 -0.46 -7.01
N LEU A 211 5.44 0.11 -5.85
CA LEU A 211 4.99 -0.36 -4.55
C LEU A 211 4.96 0.81 -3.57
N TYR A 212 3.99 0.85 -2.66
CA TYR A 212 4.06 1.78 -1.54
C TYR A 212 5.18 1.44 -0.55
N SER A 213 5.48 2.39 0.34
CA SER A 213 6.53 2.25 1.35
C SER A 213 6.45 0.97 2.18
N GLY A 214 5.24 0.43 2.41
CA GLY A 214 5.03 -0.78 3.22
C GLY A 214 5.50 -0.68 4.67
N GLY A 215 6.13 0.43 5.07
CA GLY A 215 6.77 0.63 6.37
C GLY A 215 7.62 -0.58 6.79
N ASP A 216 7.45 -0.96 8.04
CA ASP A 216 8.03 -2.13 8.68
C ASP A 216 7.44 -3.44 8.18
N ALA A 217 6.33 -3.46 7.44
CA ALA A 217 5.80 -4.71 6.87
C ALA A 217 6.74 -5.28 5.79
N LYS A 218 7.58 -4.45 5.16
CA LYS A 218 8.72 -4.89 4.35
C LYS A 218 9.65 -5.84 5.09
N LYS A 219 9.70 -5.70 6.42
CA LYS A 219 10.49 -6.60 7.24
C LYS A 219 10.03 -8.05 7.09
N SER A 220 8.79 -8.34 6.67
CA SER A 220 8.31 -9.72 6.52
C SER A 220 8.35 -10.29 5.10
N ASN A 221 8.54 -9.43 4.09
CA ASN A 221 8.43 -9.80 2.67
C ASN A 221 9.70 -9.47 1.86
N GLY A 222 10.66 -8.72 2.44
CA GLY A 222 11.81 -8.17 1.73
C GLY A 222 11.42 -7.00 0.83
N ILE A 223 12.28 -6.63 -0.13
CA ILE A 223 11.87 -5.81 -1.28
C ILE A 223 11.06 -6.73 -2.20
N PRO A 224 9.72 -6.57 -2.32
CA PRO A 224 8.96 -7.35 -3.29
C PRO A 224 9.33 -6.90 -4.70
N ALA A 225 9.11 -7.78 -5.67
CA ALA A 225 9.09 -7.37 -7.06
C ALA A 225 8.03 -6.25 -7.21
N LEU A 226 8.45 -5.10 -7.72
CA LEU A 226 7.56 -3.98 -7.97
C LEU A 226 6.49 -4.40 -8.97
N GLU A 227 5.30 -3.84 -8.83
CA GLU A 227 4.09 -4.30 -9.49
C GLU A 227 3.97 -3.63 -10.85
N PRO A 228 4.03 -4.39 -11.96
CA PRO A 228 3.89 -3.82 -13.29
C PRO A 228 2.48 -3.27 -13.50
N LEU A 229 2.36 -2.19 -14.28
CA LEU A 229 1.12 -1.45 -14.41
C LEU A 229 0.54 -1.52 -15.82
N TYR A 230 -0.79 -1.69 -15.89
CA TYR A 230 -1.59 -1.39 -17.08
C TYR A 230 -2.28 -0.03 -17.02
N GLU A 231 -2.33 0.56 -15.83
CA GLU A 231 -2.88 1.89 -15.61
C GLU A 231 -1.96 2.97 -16.17
N ARG A 232 -2.51 4.13 -16.51
CA ARG A 232 -1.77 5.29 -17.04
C ARG A 232 -0.76 5.82 -16.02
N MET A 233 0.50 5.89 -16.40
CA MET A 233 1.60 6.30 -15.52
C MET A 233 1.49 7.78 -15.11
N ASP A 234 0.89 8.61 -15.96
CA ASP A 234 0.59 10.01 -15.69
C ASP A 234 -0.64 10.21 -14.78
N GLU A 235 -1.31 9.12 -14.38
CA GLU A 235 -2.40 9.10 -13.37
C GLU A 235 -1.97 8.38 -12.08
N LEU A 236 -0.76 7.81 -12.03
CA LEU A 236 -0.23 7.13 -10.86
C LEU A 236 0.22 8.16 -9.81
N TRP A 237 -0.65 8.44 -8.83
CA TRP A 237 -0.33 9.33 -7.72
C TRP A 237 0.91 8.87 -6.95
N VAL A 238 1.92 9.76 -6.89
CA VAL A 238 3.16 9.55 -6.12
C VAL A 238 2.98 9.96 -4.67
N LYS A 239 3.40 9.07 -3.77
CA LYS A 239 3.33 9.25 -2.32
C LYS A 239 4.72 9.24 -1.67
N ASP A 240 4.78 9.74 -0.45
CA ASP A 240 5.99 9.67 0.37
C ASP A 240 6.45 8.22 0.55
N SER A 241 7.76 8.03 0.42
CA SER A 241 8.46 6.73 0.51
C SER A 241 7.97 5.66 -0.49
N MET A 242 7.24 6.05 -1.54
CA MET A 242 6.85 5.17 -2.63
C MET A 242 8.08 4.67 -3.40
N HIS A 243 7.98 3.44 -3.89
CA HIS A 243 8.99 2.81 -4.73
C HIS A 243 8.48 2.81 -6.17
N LEU A 244 9.28 3.36 -7.07
CA LEU A 244 9.00 3.43 -8.49
C LEU A 244 10.18 2.85 -9.25
N ARG A 245 9.93 1.87 -10.12
CA ARG A 245 10.91 1.41 -11.09
C ARG A 245 10.47 1.82 -12.46
N PHE A 246 11.32 2.59 -13.13
CA PHE A 246 11.18 2.81 -14.56
C PHE A 246 12.03 1.78 -15.27
N GLN A 247 11.39 0.95 -16.09
CA GLN A 247 12.07 -0.14 -16.77
C GLN A 247 11.57 -0.28 -18.21
N PRO A 248 12.42 -0.78 -19.11
CA PRO A 248 11.98 -1.21 -20.42
C PRO A 248 11.15 -2.48 -20.27
N GLU A 249 10.03 -2.51 -20.97
CA GLU A 249 9.17 -3.66 -21.16
C GLU A 249 9.31 -4.18 -22.60
N SER A 250 8.77 -5.36 -22.86
CA SER A 250 8.64 -5.88 -24.22
C SER A 250 7.55 -5.16 -25.01
N ASP A 251 7.67 -5.21 -26.34
CA ASP A 251 6.63 -4.72 -27.24
C ASP A 251 5.26 -5.33 -26.92
N VAL A 252 5.21 -6.60 -26.53
CA VAL A 252 3.95 -7.28 -26.21
C VAL A 252 3.32 -6.75 -24.94
N MET A 253 4.11 -6.45 -23.90
CA MET A 253 3.61 -5.84 -22.67
C MET A 253 3.05 -4.42 -22.93
N VAL A 254 3.74 -3.65 -23.78
CA VAL A 254 3.28 -2.33 -24.24
C VAL A 254 1.96 -2.46 -24.99
N GLU A 255 1.88 -3.31 -26.02
CA GLU A 255 0.66 -3.55 -26.78
C GLU A 255 -0.50 -4.00 -25.88
N ARG A 256 -0.22 -4.84 -24.90
CA ARG A 256 -1.21 -5.35 -23.94
C ARG A 256 -1.75 -4.26 -23.02
N ARG A 257 -0.88 -3.35 -22.55
CA ARG A 257 -1.29 -2.13 -21.83
C ARG A 257 -2.13 -1.24 -22.74
N GLU A 258 -1.66 -0.94 -23.94
CA GLU A 258 -2.37 -0.06 -24.87
C GLU A 258 -3.77 -0.58 -25.21
N GLN A 259 -3.94 -1.90 -25.36
CA GLN A 259 -5.26 -2.53 -25.54
C GLN A 259 -6.21 -2.18 -24.38
N SER A 260 -5.72 -2.21 -23.14
CA SER A 260 -6.52 -1.87 -21.96
C SER A 260 -6.90 -0.38 -21.97
N LEU A 261 -5.92 0.50 -22.19
CA LEU A 261 -6.14 1.95 -22.21
C LEU A 261 -7.13 2.37 -23.33
N LYS A 262 -7.00 1.77 -24.52
CA LYS A 262 -7.92 2.02 -25.65
C LYS A 262 -9.33 1.53 -25.35
N ALA A 263 -9.48 0.34 -24.75
CA ALA A 263 -10.79 -0.20 -24.37
C ALA A 263 -11.53 0.71 -23.38
N GLU A 264 -10.83 1.30 -22.41
CA GLU A 264 -11.40 2.25 -21.46
C GLU A 264 -11.88 3.55 -22.14
N VAL A 265 -11.06 4.12 -23.05
CA VAL A 265 -11.40 5.32 -23.81
C VAL A 265 -12.59 5.06 -24.75
N GLU A 266 -12.60 3.93 -25.45
CA GLU A 266 -13.73 3.51 -26.28
C GLU A 266 -15.01 3.39 -25.46
N ARG A 267 -14.92 2.84 -24.25
CA ARG A 267 -16.05 2.70 -23.31
C ARG A 267 -16.54 4.06 -22.83
N PHE A 268 -15.65 4.99 -22.49
CA PHE A 268 -16.01 6.36 -22.13
C PHE A 268 -16.76 7.07 -23.27
N ASN A 269 -16.23 6.97 -24.49
CA ASN A 269 -16.83 7.56 -25.68
C ASN A 269 -18.19 6.94 -26.03
N ALA A 270 -18.32 5.61 -25.91
CA ALA A 270 -19.58 4.90 -26.11
C ALA A 270 -20.68 5.34 -25.13
N ASN A 271 -20.29 5.77 -23.92
CA ASN A 271 -21.18 6.30 -22.89
C ASN A 271 -21.38 7.82 -22.96
N GLY A 272 -20.98 8.45 -24.07
CA GLY A 272 -21.20 9.89 -24.30
C GLY A 272 -20.34 10.78 -23.42
N GLY A 273 -19.12 10.35 -23.10
CA GLY A 273 -18.18 11.09 -22.26
C GLY A 273 -18.52 11.00 -20.77
N LYS A 274 -19.11 9.88 -20.35
CA LYS A 274 -19.44 9.59 -18.96
C LYS A 274 -18.68 8.36 -18.48
N VAL A 275 -18.25 8.40 -17.22
CA VAL A 275 -17.67 7.24 -16.54
C VAL A 275 -18.81 6.32 -16.11
N VAL A 276 -19.05 5.29 -16.91
CA VAL A 276 -20.05 4.25 -16.62
C VAL A 276 -19.33 2.93 -16.41
N LEU A 277 -19.32 2.44 -15.17
CA LEU A 277 -18.74 1.14 -14.83
C LEU A 277 -19.72 0.02 -15.24
N PRO A 278 -19.34 -0.90 -16.13
CA PRO A 278 -20.20 -2.01 -16.53
C PRO A 278 -20.58 -2.93 -15.37
N GLU A 279 -19.62 -3.35 -14.56
CA GLU A 279 -19.87 -4.30 -13.46
C GLU A 279 -19.11 -3.95 -12.17
N LEU A 280 -19.84 -3.97 -11.04
CA LEU A 280 -19.28 -4.06 -9.71
C LEU A 280 -19.45 -5.49 -9.20
N ARG A 281 -18.33 -6.13 -8.88
CA ARG A 281 -18.25 -7.55 -8.53
C ARG A 281 -17.80 -7.73 -7.08
N VAL A 282 -18.33 -8.73 -6.40
CA VAL A 282 -17.93 -9.09 -5.04
C VAL A 282 -17.77 -10.60 -4.92
N LEU A 283 -16.61 -11.07 -4.47
CA LEU A 283 -16.43 -12.45 -4.02
C LEU A 283 -16.53 -12.47 -2.49
N PHE A 284 -17.68 -12.90 -1.97
CA PHE A 284 -17.92 -12.99 -0.53
C PHE A 284 -17.20 -14.18 0.10
N GLU A 285 -17.11 -14.18 1.44
CA GLU A 285 -16.53 -15.29 2.18
C GLU A 285 -17.26 -16.61 1.87
N GLY A 286 -16.48 -17.65 1.53
CA GLY A 286 -17.01 -19.00 1.27
C GLY A 286 -17.59 -19.20 -0.13
N ASP A 287 -17.71 -18.13 -0.93
CA ASP A 287 -18.15 -18.24 -2.32
C ASP A 287 -17.02 -18.74 -3.23
N SER A 288 -17.40 -19.48 -4.28
CA SER A 288 -16.46 -19.99 -5.30
C SER A 288 -16.41 -19.14 -6.57
N SER A 289 -17.27 -18.12 -6.67
CA SER A 289 -17.40 -17.25 -7.84
C SER A 289 -17.91 -15.88 -7.41
N TYR A 290 -17.46 -14.82 -8.07
CA TYR A 290 -17.94 -13.48 -7.79
C TYR A 290 -19.44 -13.34 -8.10
N GLN A 291 -20.08 -12.41 -7.41
CA GLN A 291 -21.43 -11.94 -7.65
C GLN A 291 -21.37 -10.55 -8.28
N VAL A 292 -22.18 -10.28 -9.30
CA VAL A 292 -22.33 -8.92 -9.82
C VAL A 292 -23.40 -8.20 -8.98
N VAL A 293 -22.97 -7.29 -8.11
CA VAL A 293 -23.84 -6.61 -7.13
C VAL A 293 -24.46 -5.33 -7.68
N ALA A 294 -23.84 -4.72 -8.70
CA ALA A 294 -24.39 -3.60 -9.44
C ALA A 294 -23.85 -3.59 -10.89
N GLN A 295 -24.62 -3.02 -11.81
CA GLN A 295 -24.27 -2.95 -13.24
C GLN A 295 -24.60 -1.58 -13.83
N ASN A 296 -23.82 -1.18 -14.84
CA ASN A 296 -23.98 0.09 -15.56
C ASN A 296 -24.08 1.28 -14.61
N ILE A 297 -23.08 1.41 -13.75
CA ILE A 297 -23.00 2.44 -12.71
C ILE A 297 -22.49 3.73 -13.35
N GLU A 298 -23.35 4.73 -13.53
CA GLU A 298 -22.89 6.09 -13.87
C GLU A 298 -22.25 6.70 -12.62
N VAL A 299 -20.92 6.69 -12.57
CA VAL A 299 -20.16 7.06 -11.37
C VAL A 299 -20.21 8.57 -11.18
N LYS A 300 -20.47 9.01 -9.95
CA LYS A 300 -20.54 10.43 -9.57
C LYS A 300 -19.29 10.82 -8.79
N PRO A 301 -18.71 12.01 -9.03
CA PRO A 301 -17.60 12.48 -8.23
C PRO A 301 -18.07 12.92 -6.84
N TYR A 302 -17.53 12.32 -5.78
CA TYR A 302 -17.74 12.74 -4.40
C TYR A 302 -16.64 13.65 -3.87
N ASN A 303 -15.56 13.83 -4.64
CA ASN A 303 -14.46 14.75 -4.32
C ASN A 303 -13.87 14.48 -2.93
N LEU A 304 -13.64 13.20 -2.58
CA LEU A 304 -13.16 12.82 -1.24
C LEU A 304 -11.71 13.24 -0.95
N ARG A 305 -10.91 13.45 -2.00
CA ARG A 305 -9.48 13.76 -1.93
C ARG A 305 -9.14 15.11 -2.56
N PRO A 306 -9.77 16.23 -2.13
CA PRO A 306 -9.50 17.55 -2.69
C PRO A 306 -8.10 18.07 -2.30
N ASP A 307 -7.44 17.37 -1.37
CA ASP A 307 -6.04 17.56 -1.00
C ASP A 307 -5.07 17.03 -2.07
N VAL A 308 -5.51 16.12 -2.96
CA VAL A 308 -4.65 15.49 -3.98
C VAL A 308 -5.17 15.76 -5.39
N PHE A 309 -6.47 15.63 -5.61
CA PHE A 309 -7.07 15.70 -6.93
C PHE A 309 -7.87 16.98 -7.14
N GLN A 310 -7.90 17.41 -8.40
CA GLN A 310 -8.77 18.48 -8.86
C GLN A 310 -10.24 18.12 -8.62
N GLN A 311 -11.08 19.16 -8.60
CA GLN A 311 -12.52 18.97 -8.51
C GLN A 311 -13.04 18.12 -9.68
N ASP A 312 -13.96 17.22 -9.37
CA ASP A 312 -14.67 16.29 -10.24
C ASP A 312 -13.83 15.15 -10.82
N VAL A 313 -12.60 14.95 -10.33
CA VAL A 313 -11.81 13.75 -10.62
C VAL A 313 -12.47 12.54 -9.93
N ILE A 314 -12.91 11.59 -10.74
CA ILE A 314 -13.47 10.31 -10.29
C ILE A 314 -12.34 9.36 -9.95
N THR A 315 -12.48 8.67 -8.83
CA THR A 315 -11.61 7.59 -8.34
C THR A 315 -12.40 6.27 -8.26
N VAL A 316 -11.70 5.16 -8.01
CA VAL A 316 -12.39 3.89 -7.75
C VAL A 316 -13.27 3.95 -6.50
N LEU A 317 -12.95 4.80 -5.51
CA LEU A 317 -13.80 4.95 -4.32
C LEU A 317 -15.14 5.62 -4.65
N ASP A 318 -15.20 6.47 -5.67
CA ASP A 318 -16.46 7.06 -6.11
C ASP A 318 -17.44 6.01 -6.65
N VAL A 319 -16.94 4.89 -7.20
CA VAL A 319 -17.78 3.72 -7.56
C VAL A 319 -18.47 3.15 -6.32
N VAL A 320 -17.71 2.99 -5.24
CA VAL A 320 -18.19 2.44 -3.97
C VAL A 320 -19.28 3.33 -3.40
N LEU A 321 -19.07 4.65 -3.39
CA LEU A 321 -20.04 5.61 -2.89
C LEU A 321 -21.29 5.71 -3.78
N THR A 322 -21.15 5.75 -5.11
CA THR A 322 -22.30 5.70 -6.03
C THR A 322 -23.10 4.40 -5.86
N ALA A 323 -22.43 3.26 -5.72
CA ALA A 323 -23.10 1.98 -5.50
C ALA A 323 -23.88 1.95 -4.17
N HIS A 324 -23.32 2.57 -3.13
CA HIS A 324 -24.01 2.77 -1.85
C HIS A 324 -25.29 3.58 -2.00
N ASP A 325 -25.20 4.76 -2.62
CA ASP A 325 -26.30 5.71 -2.66
C ASP A 325 -27.41 5.30 -3.64
N GLU A 326 -27.06 4.68 -4.77
CA GLU A 326 -27.99 4.52 -5.90
C GLU A 326 -28.32 3.07 -6.25
N TYR A 327 -27.48 2.12 -5.83
CA TYR A 327 -27.62 0.71 -6.22
C TYR A 327 -27.95 -0.21 -5.03
N GLY A 328 -27.99 0.33 -3.80
CA GLY A 328 -28.41 -0.39 -2.61
C GLY A 328 -27.39 -1.40 -2.07
N VAL A 329 -26.15 -1.34 -2.54
CA VAL A 329 -25.03 -2.13 -2.01
C VAL A 329 -24.49 -1.42 -0.79
N LYS A 330 -24.55 -2.01 0.40
CA LYS A 330 -24.08 -1.28 1.58
C LYS A 330 -22.57 -1.36 1.65
N PHE A 331 -21.92 -0.21 1.73
CA PHE A 331 -20.47 -0.13 1.92
C PHE A 331 -20.14 0.59 3.22
N GLY A 332 -19.15 0.06 3.94
CA GLY A 332 -18.41 0.77 4.98
C GLY A 332 -17.00 1.07 4.50
N VAL A 333 -16.58 2.32 4.71
CA VAL A 333 -15.29 2.85 4.28
C VAL A 333 -14.66 3.58 5.46
N ASN A 334 -13.39 3.27 5.73
CA ASN A 334 -12.62 3.89 6.80
C ASN A 334 -11.33 4.51 6.26
N PHE A 335 -10.84 5.57 6.89
CA PHE A 335 -9.57 6.21 6.52
C PHE A 335 -8.41 5.59 7.31
N TRP A 336 -7.45 5.03 6.61
CA TRP A 336 -6.25 4.43 7.21
C TRP A 336 -5.11 5.46 7.17
N PRO A 337 -4.63 5.93 8.34
CA PRO A 337 -3.56 6.92 8.44
C PRO A 337 -2.18 6.23 8.29
N THR A 338 -1.16 6.72 8.99
CA THR A 338 0.02 5.90 9.23
C THR A 338 -0.35 4.79 10.22
N ILE A 339 -0.10 3.54 9.84
CA ILE A 339 -0.40 2.39 10.72
C ILE A 339 0.80 2.03 11.58
N ALA A 340 0.62 1.14 12.57
CA ALA A 340 1.65 0.72 13.55
C ALA A 340 2.98 0.26 12.95
N THR A 341 2.98 -0.20 11.70
CA THR A 341 4.19 -0.54 10.97
C THR A 341 4.93 0.69 10.42
N ASN A 342 4.53 1.92 10.75
CA ASN A 342 4.98 3.15 10.09
C ASN A 342 4.74 3.17 8.58
N SER A 343 3.82 2.33 8.07
CA SER A 343 3.40 2.41 6.68
C SER A 343 2.42 3.57 6.54
N ASP A 344 2.80 4.58 5.76
CA ASP A 344 1.91 5.70 5.41
C ASP A 344 0.85 5.23 4.38
N VAL A 345 -0.31 4.80 4.89
CA VAL A 345 -1.43 4.41 4.04
C VAL A 345 -2.13 5.65 3.50
N GLY A 346 -2.46 6.62 4.37
CA GLY A 346 -2.98 7.94 3.99
C GLY A 346 -4.14 7.90 2.98
N ALA A 347 -5.03 6.91 3.13
CA ALA A 347 -5.99 6.53 2.10
C ALA A 347 -7.21 5.84 2.70
N TYR A 348 -8.31 5.81 1.96
CA TYR A 348 -9.54 5.16 2.36
C TYR A 348 -9.55 3.68 1.95
N ALA A 349 -9.90 2.81 2.90
CA ALA A 349 -10.07 1.38 2.71
C ALA A 349 -11.54 1.00 2.83
N VAL A 350 -11.97 0.05 1.99
CA VAL A 350 -13.29 -0.59 2.12
C VAL A 350 -13.21 -1.59 3.28
N THR A 351 -14.00 -1.36 4.32
CA THR A 351 -14.03 -2.15 5.56
C THR A 351 -15.25 -3.07 5.61
N SER A 352 -16.35 -2.74 4.95
CA SER A 352 -17.50 -3.66 4.86
C SER A 352 -18.24 -3.57 3.53
N ILE A 353 -18.81 -4.70 3.12
CA ILE A 353 -19.71 -4.83 1.98
C ILE A 353 -20.90 -5.67 2.44
N ASP A 354 -22.10 -5.09 2.35
CA ASP A 354 -23.33 -5.60 2.95
C ASP A 354 -23.15 -5.96 4.43
N ASP A 355 -23.36 -7.22 4.81
CA ASP A 355 -23.25 -7.67 6.19
C ASP A 355 -21.85 -8.27 6.50
N ASN A 356 -20.92 -8.24 5.53
CA ASN A 356 -19.57 -8.78 5.67
C ASN A 356 -18.57 -7.66 6.00
N ARG A 357 -18.04 -7.68 7.22
CA ARG A 357 -17.11 -6.67 7.75
C ARG A 357 -15.73 -7.25 7.99
N ALA A 358 -14.71 -6.52 7.53
CA ALA A 358 -13.31 -6.79 7.79
C ALA A 358 -13.04 -6.89 9.29
N HIS A 359 -12.27 -7.89 9.69
CA HIS A 359 -11.95 -8.14 11.09
C HIS A 359 -10.66 -8.93 11.18
N GLY A 360 -9.82 -8.63 12.17
CA GLY A 360 -8.53 -9.28 12.29
C GLY A 360 -7.71 -9.19 10.99
N PHE A 361 -7.32 -10.33 10.44
CA PHE A 361 -6.56 -10.45 9.17
C PHE A 361 -7.47 -10.77 7.97
N TYR A 362 -8.76 -10.53 8.13
CA TYR A 362 -9.76 -10.70 7.10
C TYR A 362 -10.19 -9.34 6.59
N GLY A 363 -10.28 -9.21 5.28
CA GLY A 363 -10.72 -7.95 4.67
C GLY A 363 -10.94 -8.08 3.19
N TRP A 364 -10.93 -6.94 2.50
CA TRP A 364 -11.26 -6.84 1.10
C TRP A 364 -10.03 -6.51 0.26
N ILE A 365 -9.79 -7.29 -0.79
CA ILE A 365 -8.82 -6.97 -1.84
C ILE A 365 -9.55 -6.31 -3.00
N LEU A 366 -8.95 -5.27 -3.57
CA LEU A 366 -9.44 -4.57 -4.74
C LEU A 366 -8.78 -5.12 -6.02
N TYR A 367 -9.61 -5.54 -6.97
CA TYR A 367 -9.24 -5.82 -8.36
C TYR A 367 -9.98 -4.85 -9.28
N ARG A 368 -9.37 -4.44 -10.38
CA ARG A 368 -9.98 -3.50 -11.35
C ARG A 368 -9.31 -3.57 -12.71
N GLY A 369 -10.04 -3.25 -13.77
CA GLY A 369 -9.51 -3.21 -15.14
C GLY A 369 -10.36 -4.04 -16.09
N GLU A 370 -9.70 -4.72 -17.01
CA GLU A 370 -10.35 -5.45 -18.11
C GLU A 370 -10.33 -6.97 -17.88
N ASP A 371 -11.39 -7.67 -18.31
CA ASP A 371 -11.48 -9.13 -18.13
C ASP A 371 -10.44 -9.88 -18.94
N PHE A 372 -10.09 -9.36 -20.12
CA PHE A 372 -9.12 -10.00 -20.98
C PHE A 372 -7.71 -10.01 -20.39
N THR A 373 -7.38 -9.10 -19.47
CA THR A 373 -6.08 -9.07 -18.76
C THR A 373 -6.12 -9.77 -17.39
N SER A 374 -7.26 -10.32 -17.00
CA SER A 374 -7.50 -10.79 -15.63
C SER A 374 -6.61 -11.94 -15.17
N LYS A 375 -6.01 -12.67 -16.11
CA LYS A 375 -5.12 -13.81 -15.87
C LYS A 375 -3.68 -13.55 -16.32
N ASP A 376 -3.38 -12.31 -16.71
CA ASP A 376 -2.05 -11.94 -17.17
C ASP A 376 -1.04 -12.05 -16.01
N PHE A 377 -1.45 -11.79 -14.77
CA PHE A 377 -0.63 -11.96 -13.56
C PHE A 377 -1.20 -13.03 -12.61
N ASN A 378 -0.66 -13.15 -11.40
CA ASN A 378 -1.17 -14.00 -10.32
C ASN A 378 -0.99 -15.52 -10.53
N PHE A 379 0.06 -15.91 -11.28
CA PHE A 379 0.52 -17.31 -11.34
C PHE A 379 1.87 -17.54 -10.65
N TYR A 380 2.49 -16.48 -10.10
CA TYR A 380 3.52 -16.62 -9.07
C TYR A 380 2.91 -17.24 -7.82
N LYS A 381 3.61 -18.22 -7.23
CA LYS A 381 3.28 -18.72 -5.90
C LYS A 381 4.50 -18.50 -5.01
N PRO A 382 4.35 -17.93 -3.79
CA PRO A 382 5.47 -17.63 -2.89
C PRO A 382 6.39 -18.81 -2.55
N ASN A 383 5.92 -20.04 -2.77
CA ASN A 383 6.66 -21.28 -2.51
C ASN A 383 7.12 -21.99 -3.79
N LEU A 384 6.92 -21.37 -4.95
CA LEU A 384 7.42 -21.88 -6.24
C LEU A 384 8.69 -21.15 -6.63
N GLU A 385 9.58 -21.91 -7.25
CA GLU A 385 10.79 -21.37 -7.85
C GLU A 385 10.46 -20.54 -9.08
N TRP A 386 11.42 -19.73 -9.50
CA TRP A 386 11.35 -19.08 -10.80
C TRP A 386 11.30 -20.17 -11.88
N PRO A 387 10.24 -20.24 -12.70
CA PRO A 387 10.05 -21.32 -13.64
C PRO A 387 11.01 -21.20 -14.82
N LEU A 388 11.29 -22.33 -15.46
CA LEU A 388 11.91 -22.36 -16.77
C LEU A 388 10.83 -22.21 -17.86
N ALA A 389 11.23 -21.77 -19.06
CA ALA A 389 10.35 -21.74 -20.22
C ALA A 389 9.62 -23.09 -20.44
N THR A 390 10.34 -24.21 -20.29
CA THR A 390 9.77 -25.56 -20.40
C THR A 390 8.71 -25.90 -19.35
N ASP A 391 8.74 -25.26 -18.17
CA ASP A 391 7.71 -25.43 -17.15
C ASP A 391 6.40 -24.80 -17.60
N LEU A 392 6.44 -23.57 -18.12
CA LEU A 392 5.24 -22.90 -18.66
C LEU A 392 4.61 -23.65 -19.83
N GLN A 393 5.44 -24.35 -20.62
CA GLN A 393 4.99 -25.13 -21.76
C GLN A 393 4.31 -26.44 -21.35
N THR A 394 4.78 -27.10 -20.29
CA THR A 394 4.41 -28.49 -19.99
C THR A 394 3.66 -28.70 -18.69
N ASN A 395 3.78 -27.79 -17.71
CA ASN A 395 3.15 -27.91 -16.41
C ASN A 395 1.72 -27.39 -16.46
N ALA A 396 0.76 -28.28 -16.15
CA ALA A 396 -0.67 -27.94 -16.11
C ALA A 396 -1.02 -26.79 -15.14
N SER A 397 -0.16 -26.51 -14.15
CA SER A 397 -0.34 -25.38 -13.22
C SER A 397 -0.20 -24.01 -13.90
N PHE A 398 0.46 -23.95 -15.07
CA PHE A 398 0.65 -22.73 -15.87
C PHE A 398 -0.21 -22.74 -17.15
N ALA A 399 -1.18 -23.65 -17.28
CA ALA A 399 -1.98 -23.77 -18.50
C ALA A 399 -2.72 -22.48 -18.90
N SER A 400 -3.10 -21.65 -17.92
CA SER A 400 -3.76 -20.35 -18.16
C SER A 400 -2.81 -19.15 -18.18
N ALA A 401 -1.51 -19.35 -17.94
CA ALA A 401 -0.55 -18.25 -17.97
C ALA A 401 -0.30 -17.79 -19.41
N CYS A 402 -0.27 -16.47 -19.61
CA CYS A 402 -0.03 -15.78 -20.88
C CYS A 402 -0.73 -16.42 -22.08
N GLU A 403 -2.04 -16.68 -21.96
CA GLU A 403 -2.83 -17.31 -23.02
C GLU A 403 -2.75 -16.54 -24.35
N PHE A 404 -2.60 -15.21 -24.28
CA PHE A 404 -2.46 -14.31 -25.44
C PHE A 404 -1.12 -14.46 -26.19
N LEU A 405 -0.12 -15.14 -25.63
CA LEU A 405 1.16 -15.45 -26.31
C LEU A 405 1.14 -16.81 -27.03
N ARG A 406 0.08 -17.60 -26.85
CA ARG A 406 0.00 -18.95 -27.43
C ARG A 406 -0.27 -18.88 -28.93
N ASP A 407 0.32 -19.81 -29.67
CA ASP A 407 0.07 -19.98 -31.10
C ASP A 407 -1.35 -20.51 -31.39
N ASP A 408 -1.69 -20.67 -32.66
CA ASP A 408 -2.99 -21.21 -33.10
C ASP A 408 -3.29 -22.64 -32.58
N ASN A 409 -2.25 -23.37 -32.11
CA ASN A 409 -2.39 -24.70 -31.51
C ASN A 409 -2.47 -24.65 -29.97
N GLY A 410 -2.41 -23.46 -29.36
CA GLY A 410 -2.38 -23.27 -27.92
C GLY A 410 -1.01 -23.53 -27.28
N ALA A 411 0.07 -23.63 -28.07
CA ALA A 411 1.43 -23.85 -27.58
C ALA A 411 2.18 -22.53 -27.34
N LEU A 412 3.06 -22.51 -26.34
CA LEU A 412 4.09 -21.48 -26.17
C LEU A 412 5.40 -22.05 -26.73
N ASP A 413 6.08 -21.32 -27.60
CA ASP A 413 7.48 -21.66 -27.91
C ASP A 413 8.42 -21.19 -26.80
N ASP A 414 9.72 -21.49 -26.90
CA ASP A 414 10.69 -21.16 -25.85
C ASP A 414 10.80 -19.64 -25.62
N ALA A 415 10.71 -18.85 -26.70
CA ALA A 415 10.83 -17.40 -26.63
C ALA A 415 9.58 -16.76 -25.99
N ALA A 416 8.38 -17.19 -26.40
CA ALA A 416 7.12 -16.74 -25.83
C ALA A 416 6.97 -17.16 -24.36
N ALA A 417 7.42 -18.36 -24.00
CA ALA A 417 7.43 -18.81 -22.61
C ALA A 417 8.41 -17.99 -21.77
N GLN A 418 9.62 -17.71 -22.25
CA GLN A 418 10.57 -16.86 -21.53
C GLN A 418 10.03 -15.43 -21.38
N LEU A 419 9.47 -14.87 -22.45
CA LEU A 419 8.82 -13.56 -22.42
C LEU A 419 7.68 -13.51 -21.39
N CYS A 420 6.86 -14.57 -21.32
CA CYS A 420 5.82 -14.70 -20.31
C CYS A 420 6.38 -14.60 -18.89
N ILE A 421 7.52 -15.26 -18.65
CA ILE A 421 8.17 -15.27 -17.35
C ILE A 421 8.70 -13.87 -17.01
N ASP A 422 9.39 -13.24 -17.94
CA ASP A 422 10.11 -11.98 -17.67
C ASP A 422 9.17 -10.80 -17.38
N GLU A 423 8.00 -10.78 -18.00
CA GLU A 423 7.01 -9.71 -17.88
C GLU A 423 5.92 -9.99 -16.82
N TRP A 424 5.43 -11.22 -16.76
CA TRP A 424 4.17 -11.56 -16.10
C TRP A 424 4.30 -12.51 -14.91
N PHE A 425 5.49 -13.05 -14.63
CA PHE A 425 5.71 -13.92 -13.46
C PHE A 425 5.76 -13.13 -12.14
N ASN A 426 4.64 -12.48 -11.81
CA ASN A 426 4.42 -11.75 -10.57
C ASN A 426 3.06 -12.12 -9.96
N MET A 427 2.95 -11.99 -8.65
CA MET A 427 1.68 -12.19 -7.91
C MET A 427 0.74 -10.99 -8.12
N PHE A 428 1.34 -9.81 -8.21
CA PHE A 428 0.67 -8.54 -8.36
C PHE A 428 1.14 -7.86 -9.64
N GLY A 429 0.23 -7.14 -10.28
CA GLY A 429 0.43 -6.49 -11.56
C GLY A 429 -0.89 -6.30 -12.30
N GLY A 430 -0.89 -5.39 -13.26
CA GLY A 430 -2.04 -5.08 -14.10
C GLY A 430 -3.27 -4.75 -13.26
N ARG A 431 -4.26 -5.66 -13.25
CA ARG A 431 -5.52 -5.49 -12.50
C ARG A 431 -5.44 -5.64 -10.97
N ASN A 432 -4.35 -6.23 -10.49
CA ASN A 432 -4.16 -6.63 -9.10
C ASN A 432 -2.92 -5.95 -8.54
N THR A 433 -3.07 -4.69 -8.14
CA THR A 433 -1.98 -3.90 -7.54
C THR A 433 -2.40 -3.44 -6.15
N HIS A 434 -1.43 -3.28 -5.24
CA HIS A 434 -1.68 -2.79 -3.89
C HIS A 434 -1.97 -1.28 -3.88
N ARG A 435 -3.11 -0.90 -4.45
CA ARG A 435 -3.63 0.47 -4.45
C ARG A 435 -4.96 0.54 -3.71
N MET A 436 -5.12 1.62 -2.94
CA MET A 436 -6.38 1.90 -2.25
C MET A 436 -7.37 2.56 -3.21
N ALA A 437 -8.67 2.38 -2.99
CA ALA A 437 -9.70 2.78 -3.93
C ALA A 437 -9.72 4.30 -4.21
N ASP A 438 -9.38 5.13 -3.22
CA ASP A 438 -9.30 6.59 -3.36
C ASP A 438 -8.00 7.06 -4.02
N THR A 439 -7.01 6.18 -4.20
CA THR A 439 -5.72 6.55 -4.80
C THR A 439 -5.70 6.39 -6.30
N VAL A 440 -6.72 5.75 -6.89
CA VAL A 440 -6.76 5.34 -8.30
C VAL A 440 -7.75 6.25 -9.04
N PRO A 441 -7.26 7.26 -9.79
CA PRO A 441 -8.10 7.98 -10.74
C PRO A 441 -8.72 7.00 -11.74
N MET A 442 -9.99 7.21 -12.05
CA MET A 442 -10.76 6.45 -13.04
C MET A 442 -11.47 7.44 -13.97
N VAL A 443 -10.68 8.35 -14.55
CA VAL A 443 -11.17 9.32 -15.56
C VAL A 443 -11.65 8.61 -16.82
N MET A 444 -11.13 7.41 -17.10
CA MET A 444 -11.67 6.46 -18.07
C MET A 444 -12.19 5.22 -17.32
N PRO A 445 -13.40 4.72 -17.65
CA PRO A 445 -14.03 3.62 -16.92
C PRO A 445 -13.38 2.27 -17.25
N HIS A 446 -12.95 1.56 -16.21
CA HIS A 446 -12.63 0.13 -16.30
C HIS A 446 -13.86 -0.70 -16.70
N GLU A 447 -13.66 -1.92 -17.21
CA GLU A 447 -14.74 -2.89 -17.41
C GLU A 447 -15.39 -3.35 -16.11
N TYR A 448 -14.58 -3.53 -15.05
CA TYR A 448 -15.10 -3.87 -13.73
C TYR A 448 -14.25 -3.30 -12.58
N VAL A 449 -14.91 -3.19 -11.44
CA VAL A 449 -14.30 -3.09 -10.12
C VAL A 449 -14.76 -4.32 -9.35
N GLN A 450 -13.83 -5.03 -8.71
CA GLN A 450 -14.11 -6.24 -7.95
C GLN A 450 -13.52 -6.14 -6.55
N PHE A 451 -14.31 -6.48 -5.54
CA PHE A 451 -13.83 -6.73 -4.19
C PHE A 451 -13.82 -8.22 -3.90
N GLU A 452 -12.75 -8.72 -3.30
CA GLU A 452 -12.62 -10.14 -2.92
C GLU A 452 -12.33 -10.26 -1.43
N TRP A 453 -13.12 -11.10 -0.76
CA TRP A 453 -12.89 -11.45 0.63
C TRP A 453 -11.60 -12.25 0.76
N PHE A 454 -10.64 -11.73 1.52
CA PHE A 454 -9.34 -12.36 1.71
C PHE A 454 -9.13 -12.72 3.17
N SER A 455 -8.89 -14.01 3.43
CA SER A 455 -8.72 -14.58 4.78
C SER A 455 -7.33 -15.17 5.04
N ASN A 456 -6.42 -15.10 4.06
CA ASN A 456 -5.19 -15.90 4.08
C ASN A 456 -3.99 -15.20 4.76
N MET A 457 -4.17 -13.96 5.23
CA MET A 457 -3.09 -13.24 5.90
C MET A 457 -2.61 -13.97 7.17
N GLU A 458 -3.51 -14.60 7.94
CA GLU A 458 -3.12 -15.33 9.17
C GLU A 458 -2.15 -16.48 8.93
N ASN A 459 -2.32 -17.17 7.81
CA ASN A 459 -1.51 -18.33 7.46
C ASN A 459 -0.10 -17.92 7.03
N ALA A 460 0.09 -16.68 6.55
CA ALA A 460 1.39 -16.22 6.08
C ALA A 460 2.40 -16.03 7.23
N TRP A 461 1.92 -15.75 8.45
CA TRP A 461 2.76 -15.47 9.62
C TRP A 461 2.48 -16.40 10.81
N GLU A 462 1.67 -17.45 10.63
CA GLU A 462 1.30 -18.43 11.66
C GLU A 462 0.83 -17.78 12.96
N MET A 463 -0.06 -16.78 12.88
CA MET A 463 -0.45 -15.99 14.04
C MET A 463 -1.40 -16.73 14.99
N ALA A 464 -1.34 -16.40 16.28
CA ALA A 464 -2.11 -17.05 17.34
C ALA A 464 -3.57 -16.56 17.49
N HIS A 465 -4.00 -15.65 16.62
CA HIS A 465 -5.33 -15.02 16.53
C HIS A 465 -6.14 -15.08 17.85
N ARG A 466 -5.76 -14.21 18.81
CA ARG A 466 -6.39 -14.13 20.13
C ARG A 466 -7.41 -12.99 20.29
N ASN A 467 -7.42 -12.01 19.36
CA ASN A 467 -8.11 -10.74 19.58
C ASN A 467 -9.38 -10.57 18.73
N TYR A 468 -10.06 -11.68 18.37
CA TYR A 468 -11.36 -11.61 17.73
C TYR A 468 -12.46 -12.00 18.71
N VAL A 469 -13.35 -11.05 18.97
CA VAL A 469 -14.58 -11.28 19.72
C VAL A 469 -15.69 -10.76 18.81
N PRO A 470 -16.62 -11.62 18.36
CA PRO A 470 -17.78 -11.17 17.61
C PRO A 470 -18.50 -10.03 18.32
N SER A 471 -19.02 -9.06 17.57
CA SER A 471 -19.75 -7.91 18.11
C SER A 471 -20.99 -8.29 18.94
N ASP A 472 -21.53 -9.49 18.79
CA ASP A 472 -22.64 -10.02 19.60
C ASP A 472 -22.18 -10.82 20.85
N SER A 473 -20.88 -10.83 21.14
CA SER A 473 -20.33 -11.55 22.28
C SER A 473 -20.79 -10.94 23.59
N LYS A 474 -21.31 -11.80 24.47
CA LYS A 474 -21.68 -11.44 25.86
C LYS A 474 -20.50 -10.99 26.73
N LEU A 475 -19.28 -11.01 26.20
CA LEU A 475 -18.09 -10.51 26.86
C LEU A 475 -17.93 -8.99 26.71
N ILE A 476 -18.59 -8.38 25.73
CA ILE A 476 -18.60 -6.93 25.51
C ILE A 476 -19.80 -6.36 26.24
N ALA A 477 -19.58 -5.41 27.15
CA ALA A 477 -20.68 -4.78 27.88
C ALA A 477 -21.33 -3.69 27.01
N ASP A 478 -22.66 -3.62 27.03
CA ASP A 478 -23.38 -2.48 26.46
C ASP A 478 -23.31 -1.32 27.45
N ILE A 479 -22.60 -0.24 27.08
CA ILE A 479 -22.46 0.94 27.94
C ILE A 479 -23.78 1.66 28.20
N ASP A 480 -24.81 1.43 27.38
CA ASP A 480 -26.14 2.01 27.62
C ASP A 480 -26.83 1.37 28.84
N ASP A 481 -26.37 0.18 29.23
CA ASP A 481 -26.81 -0.53 30.44
C ASP A 481 -26.00 -0.13 31.69
N ALA A 482 -25.10 0.86 31.59
CA ALA A 482 -24.31 1.33 32.70
C ALA A 482 -25.18 1.82 33.88
N ILE A 483 -24.87 1.35 35.08
CA ILE A 483 -25.65 1.62 36.30
C ILE A 483 -25.49 3.07 36.77
N ALA A 484 -24.30 3.62 36.64
CA ALA A 484 -23.91 4.95 37.10
C ALA A 484 -22.99 5.61 36.07
N PRO A 485 -23.52 5.95 34.87
CA PRO A 485 -22.73 6.52 33.79
C PRO A 485 -22.06 7.82 34.25
N LEU A 486 -20.77 7.94 33.96
CA LEU A 486 -20.01 9.15 34.19
C LEU A 486 -20.39 10.21 33.15
N ASP A 487 -20.20 11.47 33.51
CA ASP A 487 -20.38 12.61 32.62
C ASP A 487 -19.18 13.57 32.72
N ASN A 488 -19.23 14.66 31.95
CA ASN A 488 -18.16 15.66 31.89
C ASN A 488 -17.90 16.42 33.21
N THR A 489 -18.67 16.15 34.27
CA THR A 489 -18.40 16.69 35.61
C THR A 489 -17.48 15.78 36.43
N HIS A 490 -17.25 14.55 35.98
CA HIS A 490 -16.32 13.62 36.58
C HIS A 490 -14.87 14.10 36.41
N PHE A 491 -14.08 14.07 37.49
CA PHE A 491 -12.69 14.58 37.47
C PHE A 491 -11.80 13.87 36.44
N GLY A 492 -11.99 12.55 36.28
CA GLY A 492 -11.27 11.74 35.30
C GLY A 492 -12.00 11.56 33.98
N TRP A 493 -12.90 12.46 33.60
CA TRP A 493 -13.59 12.41 32.29
C TRP A 493 -12.57 12.36 31.13
N GLU A 494 -12.83 11.54 30.12
CA GLU A 494 -11.95 11.29 28.95
C GLU A 494 -10.57 10.68 29.32
N ILE A 495 -10.42 10.11 30.52
CA ILE A 495 -9.25 9.33 30.93
C ILE A 495 -9.62 7.83 30.91
N ALA A 496 -9.09 7.09 29.94
CA ALA A 496 -9.38 5.66 29.79
C ALA A 496 -8.74 4.82 30.91
N ASP A 497 -7.53 5.14 31.36
CA ASP A 497 -6.88 4.49 32.49
C ASP A 497 -7.37 5.04 33.83
N CYS A 498 -8.38 4.37 34.40
CA CYS A 498 -8.94 4.70 35.70
C CYS A 498 -7.88 4.68 36.82
N GLY A 499 -6.82 3.87 36.69
CA GLY A 499 -5.73 3.76 37.65
C GLY A 499 -4.93 5.06 37.82
N LEU A 500 -4.88 5.92 36.78
CA LEU A 500 -4.23 7.23 36.87
C LEU A 500 -4.86 8.14 37.92
N CYS A 501 -6.16 7.99 38.19
CA CYS A 501 -6.86 8.78 39.21
C CYS A 501 -7.11 8.00 40.50
N HIS A 502 -7.33 6.68 40.40
CA HIS A 502 -7.79 5.86 41.51
C HIS A 502 -6.70 4.99 42.18
N SER A 503 -5.43 5.07 41.78
CA SER A 503 -4.37 4.30 42.46
C SER A 503 -4.03 4.87 43.85
N ILE A 504 -3.38 4.04 44.68
CA ILE A 504 -2.97 4.39 46.05
C ILE A 504 -1.93 5.53 46.10
N ASP A 505 -1.23 5.77 44.99
CA ASP A 505 -0.14 6.74 44.87
C ASP A 505 -0.55 8.02 44.10
N ASN A 506 -1.81 8.11 43.63
CA ASN A 506 -2.29 9.17 42.74
C ASN A 506 -3.27 10.18 43.41
N ILE A 507 -3.77 11.11 42.58
CA ILE A 507 -4.20 12.50 42.83
C ILE A 507 -5.21 12.70 44.00
N HIS A 508 -5.99 11.69 44.38
CA HIS A 508 -6.94 11.76 45.49
C HIS A 508 -6.26 11.55 46.86
N LEU A 509 -5.49 12.55 47.31
CA LEU A 509 -4.79 12.55 48.60
C LEU A 509 -5.72 12.49 49.84
N ASN A 510 -7.05 12.60 49.67
CA ASN A 510 -8.02 12.73 50.76
C ASN A 510 -9.09 11.61 50.81
N GLY A 511 -8.93 10.51 50.07
CA GLY A 511 -9.82 9.34 50.19
C GLY A 511 -11.28 9.58 49.80
N ASP A 512 -11.53 10.59 48.98
CA ASP A 512 -12.81 10.91 48.34
C ASP A 512 -13.12 10.00 47.14
N SER A 513 -12.23 9.07 46.83
CA SER A 513 -12.33 8.12 45.75
C SER A 513 -11.86 6.72 46.21
N PRO A 514 -12.51 5.62 45.77
CA PRO A 514 -12.04 4.27 46.09
C PRO A 514 -10.66 4.02 45.48
N ILE A 515 -9.75 3.47 46.29
CA ILE A 515 -8.43 3.03 45.84
C ILE A 515 -8.60 1.75 45.02
N LEU A 516 -8.16 1.77 43.77
CA LEU A 516 -8.14 0.64 42.86
C LEU A 516 -6.75 -0.01 42.82
N PRO A 517 -6.67 -1.34 42.60
CA PRO A 517 -5.40 -2.01 42.33
C PRO A 517 -4.83 -1.56 40.98
N SER A 518 -3.52 -1.73 40.77
CA SER A 518 -2.89 -1.50 39.47
C SER A 518 -3.37 -2.44 38.37
N SER A 519 -4.03 -3.55 38.73
CA SER A 519 -4.69 -4.51 37.83
C SER A 519 -6.16 -4.15 37.57
N ALA A 520 -6.56 -2.89 37.79
CA ALA A 520 -7.91 -2.46 37.48
C ALA A 520 -8.15 -2.56 35.96
N GLU A 521 -9.27 -3.17 35.60
CA GLU A 521 -9.68 -3.41 34.22
C GLU A 521 -10.69 -2.32 33.80
N PRO A 522 -10.31 -1.30 33.02
CA PRO A 522 -11.20 -0.17 32.73
C PRO A 522 -12.47 -0.60 31.98
N TYR A 523 -12.41 -1.64 31.15
CA TYR A 523 -13.58 -2.20 30.48
C TYR A 523 -14.63 -2.73 31.46
N PHE A 524 -14.19 -3.35 32.56
CA PHE A 524 -15.08 -3.78 33.62
C PHE A 524 -15.70 -2.58 34.33
N CYS A 525 -14.94 -1.52 34.55
CA CYS A 525 -15.46 -0.26 35.11
C CYS A 525 -16.50 0.37 34.18
N ALA A 526 -16.22 0.41 32.87
CA ALA A 526 -17.11 0.95 31.84
C ALA A 526 -18.46 0.22 31.77
N SER A 527 -18.50 -1.09 32.07
CA SER A 527 -19.76 -1.84 32.16
C SER A 527 -20.74 -1.28 33.22
N CYS A 528 -20.23 -0.58 34.24
CA CYS A 528 -21.03 0.04 35.29
C CYS A 528 -21.10 1.57 35.18
N HIS A 529 -20.07 2.17 34.59
CA HIS A 529 -19.82 3.61 34.61
C HIS A 529 -19.87 4.28 33.22
N GLY A 530 -20.24 3.53 32.19
CA GLY A 530 -20.30 3.99 30.81
C GLY A 530 -18.91 4.21 30.22
N SER A 531 -18.85 4.78 29.02
CA SER A 531 -17.60 4.95 28.26
C SER A 531 -16.61 5.97 28.86
N ASN A 532 -16.98 6.66 29.96
CA ASN A 532 -16.21 7.76 30.54
C ASN A 532 -15.81 8.84 29.51
N GLY A 533 -16.68 9.09 28.52
CA GLY A 533 -16.44 10.08 27.47
C GLY A 533 -15.61 9.58 26.30
N ALA A 534 -15.30 8.29 26.24
CA ALA A 534 -14.68 7.72 25.05
C ALA A 534 -15.58 7.91 23.81
N PRO A 535 -15.00 8.29 22.66
CA PRO A 535 -15.74 8.44 21.41
C PRO A 535 -16.29 7.10 20.94
N GLU A 536 -17.32 7.16 20.10
CA GLU A 536 -17.88 6.00 19.41
C GLU A 536 -16.82 5.27 18.59
N GLY A 537 -16.93 3.94 18.55
CA GLY A 537 -16.07 3.10 17.72
C GLY A 537 -16.39 3.28 16.24
N HIS A 538 -15.39 3.07 15.39
CA HIS A 538 -15.52 3.27 13.95
C HIS A 538 -15.49 1.95 13.16
N GLY A 539 -16.22 0.95 13.66
CA GLY A 539 -16.46 -0.30 12.96
C GLY A 539 -15.31 -1.31 12.98
N GLU A 540 -14.20 -1.05 13.68
CA GLU A 540 -13.13 -2.01 13.88
C GLU A 540 -13.46 -2.93 15.07
N GLU A 541 -13.30 -4.24 14.90
CA GLU A 541 -13.76 -5.24 15.90
C GLU A 541 -12.61 -5.98 16.64
N ALA A 542 -11.34 -5.74 16.28
CA ALA A 542 -10.25 -6.61 16.75
C ALA A 542 -8.92 -5.93 17.11
N ARG A 543 -8.54 -4.79 16.50
CA ARG A 543 -7.14 -4.33 16.50
C ARG A 543 -6.94 -2.81 16.55
N CYS A 544 -7.16 -2.25 17.72
CA CYS A 544 -6.94 -0.81 17.95
C CYS A 544 -5.48 -0.43 17.70
N PHE A 545 -4.54 -1.27 18.16
CA PHE A 545 -3.11 -1.03 18.01
C PHE A 545 -2.65 -0.86 16.55
N TRP A 546 -3.38 -1.42 15.57
CA TRP A 546 -2.99 -1.37 14.16
C TRP A 546 -3.08 0.06 13.62
N CYS A 547 -4.20 0.73 13.86
CA CYS A 547 -4.48 2.07 13.35
C CYS A 547 -4.05 3.17 14.32
N HIS A 548 -4.07 2.90 15.63
CA HIS A 548 -3.62 3.84 16.66
C HIS A 548 -2.10 3.81 16.84
N SER A 549 -1.40 4.19 15.78
CA SER A 549 0.07 4.21 15.70
C SER A 549 0.69 5.43 16.41
N ASN A 550 2.00 5.64 16.27
CA ASN A 550 2.71 6.82 16.78
C ASN A 550 1.99 8.16 16.52
N ASP A 551 1.39 8.34 15.34
CA ASP A 551 0.69 9.57 14.95
C ASP A 551 -0.75 9.67 15.49
N LYS A 552 -1.30 8.54 15.97
CA LYS A 552 -2.67 8.39 16.50
C LYS A 552 -2.69 7.69 17.86
N LEU A 553 -1.65 7.91 18.67
CA LEU A 553 -1.45 7.24 19.95
C LEU A 553 -2.67 7.44 20.85
N MET A 554 -3.13 6.35 21.47
CA MET A 554 -4.25 6.36 22.42
C MET A 554 -3.81 6.94 23.78
N ALA A 555 -3.55 8.25 23.85
CA ALA A 555 -3.12 8.89 25.10
C ALA A 555 -4.01 8.50 26.28
N ASN A 556 -3.40 8.27 27.45
CA ASN A 556 -4.09 7.86 28.69
C ASN A 556 -4.77 6.48 28.66
N HIS A 557 -4.42 5.58 27.72
CA HIS A 557 -4.91 4.19 27.70
C HIS A 557 -3.94 3.23 28.38
N GLY A 558 -3.25 3.68 29.44
CA GLY A 558 -2.29 2.88 30.21
C GLY A 558 -1.34 2.11 29.30
N GLU A 559 -1.17 0.82 29.58
CA GLU A 559 -0.29 -0.09 28.82
C GLU A 559 -0.64 -0.19 27.33
N ALA A 560 -1.91 -0.03 26.92
CA ALA A 560 -2.30 -0.07 25.51
C ALA A 560 -1.70 1.08 24.68
N SER A 561 -1.18 2.12 25.34
CA SER A 561 -0.57 3.29 24.70
C SER A 561 0.93 3.41 24.94
N GLN A 562 1.52 2.53 25.77
CA GLN A 562 2.94 2.61 26.09
C GLN A 562 3.78 1.90 25.02
N PRO A 563 4.95 2.47 24.65
CA PRO A 563 5.94 1.74 23.89
C PRO A 563 6.44 0.56 24.71
N MET A 564 6.65 -0.56 24.02
CA MET A 564 7.28 -1.74 24.59
C MET A 564 8.30 -2.33 23.62
N TYR A 565 9.33 -2.96 24.15
CA TYR A 565 10.25 -3.73 23.32
C TYR A 565 9.68 -5.12 23.07
N PHE A 566 9.86 -5.62 21.84
CA PHE A 566 9.52 -7.02 21.53
C PHE A 566 10.20 -7.99 22.49
N ASP A 567 11.41 -7.65 22.95
CA ASP A 567 12.22 -8.43 23.88
C ASP A 567 11.51 -8.67 25.23
N ASP A 568 10.57 -7.80 25.60
CA ASP A 568 9.80 -7.86 26.86
C ASP A 568 8.37 -8.39 26.66
N VAL A 569 8.00 -8.78 25.42
CA VAL A 569 6.68 -9.33 25.11
C VAL A 569 6.59 -10.76 25.61
N GLU A 570 5.67 -11.04 26.54
CA GLU A 570 5.25 -12.40 26.84
C GLU A 570 4.23 -12.86 25.78
N CYS A 571 4.64 -13.85 25.00
CA CYS A 571 3.85 -14.47 23.95
C CYS A 571 2.77 -15.35 24.56
N SER A 572 1.62 -15.34 23.90
CA SER A 572 0.49 -16.12 24.37
C SER A 572 -0.39 -16.56 23.21
N GLY A 573 -0.88 -17.80 23.27
CA GLY A 573 -1.80 -18.35 22.28
C GLY A 573 -1.35 -19.59 21.58
N THR A 574 -2.17 -19.97 20.61
CA THR A 574 -1.96 -21.14 19.76
C THR A 574 -2.12 -20.71 18.32
N THR A 575 -1.09 -20.92 17.51
CA THR A 575 -1.10 -20.52 16.09
C THR A 575 -2.24 -21.20 15.34
N LYS A 576 -2.92 -20.46 14.46
CA LYS A 576 -4.12 -20.98 13.80
C LYS A 576 -3.85 -22.14 12.85
N ALA A 577 -2.81 -22.02 12.02
CA ALA A 577 -2.57 -22.98 10.95
C ALA A 577 -1.82 -24.25 11.42
N LYS A 578 -0.86 -24.13 12.35
CA LYS A 578 -0.15 -25.30 12.92
C LYS A 578 -0.55 -25.72 14.33
N GLY A 579 -1.32 -24.92 15.06
CA GLY A 579 -1.66 -25.25 16.43
C GLY A 579 -0.47 -25.17 17.40
N ILE A 580 0.50 -24.29 17.13
CA ILE A 580 1.70 -24.16 17.96
C ILE A 580 1.34 -23.34 19.21
N ASN A 581 1.42 -23.95 20.39
CA ASN A 581 1.28 -23.22 21.65
C ASN A 581 2.57 -22.43 21.94
N ILE A 582 2.43 -21.13 22.16
CA ILE A 582 3.52 -20.18 22.42
C ILE A 582 3.40 -19.52 23.80
N ASP A 583 2.51 -20.01 24.67
CA ASP A 583 2.30 -19.46 26.01
C ASP A 583 3.59 -19.52 26.84
N GLY A 584 3.94 -18.38 27.45
CA GLY A 584 5.09 -18.25 28.35
C GLY A 584 6.44 -18.10 27.65
N LEU A 585 6.46 -18.02 26.31
CA LEU A 585 7.65 -17.57 25.57
C LEU A 585 7.78 -16.06 25.73
N VAL A 586 9.01 -15.56 25.78
CA VAL A 586 9.29 -14.12 25.94
C VAL A 586 10.17 -13.67 24.79
N GLY A 587 9.88 -12.51 24.23
CA GLY A 587 10.59 -11.93 23.09
C GLY A 587 9.69 -11.76 21.87
N PRO A 588 10.28 -11.52 20.68
CA PRO A 588 9.50 -11.41 19.45
C PRO A 588 8.78 -12.74 19.16
N CYS A 589 7.44 -12.75 19.28
CA CYS A 589 6.67 -13.98 19.17
C CYS A 589 6.73 -14.63 17.78
N ALA A 590 6.94 -13.82 16.74
CA ALA A 590 7.26 -14.31 15.41
C ALA A 590 8.53 -15.19 15.38
N ASP A 591 9.59 -14.78 16.10
CA ASP A 591 10.84 -15.56 16.20
C ASP A 591 10.61 -16.87 16.97
N ALA A 592 9.75 -16.85 18.00
CA ALA A 592 9.38 -18.03 18.76
C ALA A 592 8.61 -19.07 17.90
N VAL A 593 7.72 -18.58 17.02
CA VAL A 593 7.01 -19.41 16.04
C VAL A 593 7.99 -19.99 15.02
N LYS A 594 8.95 -19.19 14.53
CA LYS A 594 10.04 -19.65 13.66
C LYS A 594 10.82 -20.80 14.29
N GLN A 595 11.21 -20.68 15.56
CA GLN A 595 11.93 -21.74 16.27
C GLN A 595 11.14 -23.04 16.35
N THR A 596 9.82 -22.93 16.55
CA THR A 596 8.94 -24.11 16.73
C THR A 596 8.49 -24.72 15.41
N SER A 597 8.45 -23.93 14.32
CA SER A 597 8.13 -24.40 12.97
C SER A 597 9.04 -23.77 11.91
N PRO A 598 10.32 -24.19 11.84
CA PRO A 598 11.33 -23.56 10.98
C PRO A 598 11.01 -23.63 9.47
N SER A 599 10.16 -24.56 9.05
CA SER A 599 9.84 -24.80 7.64
C SER A 599 8.66 -23.95 7.11
N TRP A 600 8.04 -23.12 7.95
CA TRP A 600 6.78 -22.43 7.61
C TRP A 600 6.73 -20.95 8.02
N HIS A 601 7.83 -20.38 8.52
CA HIS A 601 7.86 -18.97 8.89
C HIS A 601 8.46 -18.12 7.77
N ARG A 602 7.80 -17.01 7.40
CA ARG A 602 8.42 -15.97 6.57
C ARG A 602 9.50 -15.29 7.39
N GLU A 603 10.75 -15.36 6.94
CA GLU A 603 11.84 -14.70 7.62
C GLU A 603 11.65 -13.19 7.68
N ILE A 604 12.17 -12.60 8.75
CA ILE A 604 12.20 -11.15 8.88
C ILE A 604 13.46 -10.64 8.21
N LYS A 605 13.28 -9.89 7.13
CA LYS A 605 14.28 -9.31 6.25
C LYS A 605 14.49 -7.85 6.63
N ASP A 606 15.70 -7.31 6.48
CA ASP A 606 15.86 -5.85 6.44
C ASP A 606 15.76 -5.35 5.00
N ILE A 607 15.97 -4.06 4.76
CA ILE A 607 15.95 -3.48 3.39
C ILE A 607 16.96 -4.19 2.47
N ALA A 608 18.06 -4.69 3.03
CA ALA A 608 19.11 -5.41 2.30
C ALA A 608 18.92 -6.94 2.33
N ASP A 609 17.77 -7.43 2.82
CA ASP A 609 17.46 -8.86 2.93
C ASP A 609 18.46 -9.65 3.83
N ASN A 610 19.12 -8.98 4.79
CA ASN A 610 20.19 -9.57 5.62
C ASN A 610 19.75 -10.13 6.98
N SER A 611 18.60 -9.68 7.50
CA SER A 611 18.08 -10.16 8.78
C SER A 611 17.32 -11.47 8.60
N SER A 612 17.24 -12.28 9.66
CA SER A 612 16.43 -13.50 9.68
C SER A 612 15.43 -13.57 10.85
N ALA A 613 15.59 -12.69 11.84
CA ALA A 613 14.79 -12.65 13.07
C ALA A 613 14.64 -11.20 13.62
N TYR A 614 13.54 -10.90 14.32
CA TYR A 614 13.29 -9.59 14.93
C TYR A 614 14.33 -9.26 16.01
N ILE A 615 14.80 -10.28 16.74
CA ILE A 615 15.85 -10.16 17.76
C ILE A 615 17.23 -9.76 17.19
N GLU A 616 17.38 -9.66 15.88
CA GLU A 616 18.62 -9.22 15.21
C GLU A 616 18.57 -7.73 14.81
N LEU A 617 17.39 -7.11 14.79
CA LEU A 617 17.22 -5.70 14.38
C LEU A 617 17.86 -4.73 15.38
N GLU A 618 18.14 -3.49 15.00
CA GLU A 618 18.55 -2.47 15.97
C GLU A 618 17.45 -2.22 17.04
N LEU A 619 17.85 -1.88 18.27
CA LEU A 619 16.93 -1.81 19.42
C LEU A 619 15.77 -0.82 19.22
N ASP A 620 16.01 0.30 18.55
CA ASP A 620 15.02 1.32 18.18
C ASP A 620 13.99 0.80 17.16
N LYS A 621 14.31 -0.26 16.42
CA LYS A 621 13.43 -0.94 15.45
C LYS A 621 12.67 -2.12 16.03
N ARG A 622 12.83 -2.41 17.33
CA ARG A 622 12.16 -3.50 18.07
C ARG A 622 11.05 -3.00 18.99
N ILE A 623 10.45 -1.86 18.68
CA ILE A 623 9.40 -1.26 19.49
C ILE A 623 8.04 -1.59 18.88
N THR A 624 7.09 -1.95 19.74
CA THR A 624 5.66 -1.99 19.42
C THR A 624 4.88 -1.22 20.48
N TYR A 625 3.59 -1.01 20.26
CA TYR A 625 2.74 -0.23 21.15
C TYR A 625 1.53 -1.06 21.57
N GLY A 626 1.28 -1.09 22.88
CA GLY A 626 0.06 -1.69 23.42
C GLY A 626 -0.10 -3.19 23.19
N ASN A 627 -1.26 -3.55 22.65
CA ASN A 627 -1.64 -4.91 22.32
C ASN A 627 -1.10 -5.31 20.94
N SER A 628 -1.05 -6.61 20.68
CA SER A 628 -0.78 -7.17 19.36
C SER A 628 -1.53 -8.49 19.21
N ASP A 629 -1.47 -9.10 18.03
CA ASP A 629 -1.99 -10.47 17.82
C ASP A 629 -1.28 -11.55 18.65
N TRP A 630 -0.19 -11.20 19.32
CA TRP A 630 0.64 -12.10 20.14
C TRP A 630 0.59 -11.80 21.64
N ARG A 631 0.09 -10.62 22.02
CA ARG A 631 0.03 -10.13 23.41
C ARG A 631 -1.21 -9.27 23.60
N THR A 632 -1.95 -9.54 24.66
CA THR A 632 -2.95 -8.62 25.21
C THR A 632 -2.49 -8.13 26.58
N SER A 633 -2.77 -6.86 26.86
CA SER A 633 -2.59 -6.27 28.18
C SER A 633 -3.63 -6.85 29.13
N GLU A 634 -3.24 -7.05 30.39
CA GLU A 634 -4.16 -7.45 31.45
C GLU A 634 -5.13 -6.30 31.79
N SER A 635 -4.64 -5.06 31.77
CA SER A 635 -5.46 -3.87 32.07
C SER A 635 -6.34 -3.45 30.90
N PHE A 636 -5.83 -3.54 29.67
CA PHE A 636 -6.56 -3.20 28.44
C PHE A 636 -6.61 -4.38 27.47
N PRO A 637 -7.35 -5.48 27.75
CA PRO A 637 -7.39 -6.61 26.83
C PRO A 637 -8.14 -6.30 25.53
N ASP A 638 -7.47 -6.39 24.39
CA ASP A 638 -8.15 -6.36 23.07
C ASP A 638 -8.91 -7.66 22.81
N PRO A 639 -10.08 -7.60 22.15
CA PRO A 639 -10.81 -6.38 21.76
C PRO A 639 -11.77 -5.89 22.86
N LEU A 640 -11.85 -6.58 24.00
CA LEU A 640 -12.84 -6.33 25.06
C LEU A 640 -12.84 -4.90 25.56
N SER A 641 -11.67 -4.35 25.87
CA SER A 641 -11.55 -2.96 26.35
C SER A 641 -11.93 -1.95 25.28
N CYS A 642 -11.48 -2.17 24.05
CA CYS A 642 -11.84 -1.30 22.95
C CYS A 642 -13.35 -1.29 22.71
N MET A 643 -13.94 -2.45 22.44
CA MET A 643 -15.35 -2.53 22.04
C MET A 643 -16.33 -2.21 23.16
N THR A 644 -15.94 -2.42 24.42
CA THR A 644 -16.75 -2.00 25.57
C THR A 644 -16.73 -0.48 25.72
N CYS A 645 -15.56 0.15 25.66
CA CYS A 645 -15.46 1.61 25.85
C CYS A 645 -15.85 2.42 24.60
N HIS A 646 -15.63 1.85 23.41
CA HIS A 646 -15.90 2.44 22.10
C HIS A 646 -16.88 1.55 21.33
N PRO A 647 -18.17 1.55 21.69
CA PRO A 647 -19.14 0.74 20.99
C PRO A 647 -19.25 1.18 19.53
N ASN A 648 -19.34 0.22 18.60
CA ASN A 648 -19.65 0.46 17.19
C ASN A 648 -21.19 0.57 17.07
N LYS A 649 -21.75 1.77 17.24
CA LYS A 649 -23.21 2.00 17.26
C LYS A 649 -23.69 2.88 16.12
#